data_AF-A0A842QAL8-F1
#
_entry.id   AF-A0A842QAL8-F1
#
_cell.length_a   1.000
_cell.length_b   1.000
_cell.length_c   1.000
_cell.angle_alpha   90.00
_cell.angle_beta   90.00
_cell.angle_gamma   90.00
#
_symmetry.space_group_name_H-M   'P 1'
#
loop_
_entity.id
_entity.type
_entity.pdbx_description
1 polymer ?
#
loop_
_entity_poly.entity_id
_entity_poly.type
_entity_poly.pdbx_seq_one_letter_code
_entity_poly.pdbx_strand_id
1 'polypeptide(L)'
;MRFVKFLKELPEKSVKETGLKGENLAAMYNLGLPVPNAFVITVDAYKYFLEKTQIKVAIFDILKKTDIHDSERLKKDSDKILEIIRKTKIPNQIRNEIISSYRELSKEFGKKTEWVAVRSSSTIEDLPGASSILNVKSEKEVVKSVKKCWSSLFTPRSIFYRKKQKISHRKVSVAAVVQKQLDSDKSGLGFTIDPSSGRKEIIIESSWGQCQGITSGFITPDKYILDKRTGIITEKKIRRKTKMRAISKKSGLTTKKVPKSKQKKGTLNKYEITKIYNLGLRLEKYYQGPQDFEWAIEDGKLYLIQSRPIQKIYKKEEGEDVETKKEPILKGIPASPGVVSGKVKLIKDSSELDKLKKGDVLVAKMTNPDYVSAMENIAALITDEGGQTSHTSVVARELGIPCVVGTEKATKKLKNGEMITIDGDDGLVYLGKLSAKHKKKINYKNVKTKTKIYMNLGQSKIAHKYKDIKCDGIGLFRAEFMVAELGEHPNYLIEKGEEEKIVNEFSRKIKKVAEVFQPKPVVYRSLDLKTNEYSNLKGGKKYESKENNPMIGWRGAARYITDPRLFKLELKALKKVRDEGYDNLWLMIPFVRTIWELRQIKMMIKESGLSDDNKFQLWIMVEVPSSAILIEDFIKEGIDGISIGTNDLTQFVLAVDRDSKTLKRWFYEQDPAVMWCIKRVIKTCKKQGISSSICGQAPSFYPELTKNLVKWGITSISVNPDAVNKTRKIVSDAEKGFLRK
;
A
#
# COMPACT_ATOMS: atom_id res chain seq x y z
N MET A 1 6.09 40.05 14.39
CA MET A 1 5.85 38.61 14.13
C MET A 1 4.37 38.46 13.82
N ARG A 2 4.00 37.91 12.66
CA ARG A 2 2.61 37.79 12.22
C ARG A 2 2.08 36.40 12.57
N PHE A 3 1.00 36.32 13.32
CA PHE A 3 0.43 35.08 13.87
C PHE A 3 -0.66 34.48 12.97
N VAL A 4 -1.18 35.25 12.02
CA VAL A 4 -2.21 34.82 11.08
C VAL A 4 -1.82 35.11 9.62
N LYS A 5 -1.99 34.12 8.75
CA LYS A 5 -1.70 34.22 7.30
C LYS A 5 -2.86 33.65 6.47
N PHE A 6 -3.26 34.33 5.41
CA PHE A 6 -4.21 33.82 4.42
C PHE A 6 -3.55 32.79 3.49
N LEU A 7 -4.35 31.92 2.86
CA LEU A 7 -3.84 30.89 1.93
C LEU A 7 -2.95 31.48 0.82
N LYS A 8 -3.36 32.64 0.26
CA LYS A 8 -2.62 33.37 -0.78
C LYS A 8 -1.23 33.86 -0.35
N GLU A 9 -1.00 34.01 0.94
CA GLU A 9 0.26 34.52 1.51
C GLU A 9 1.26 33.40 1.86
N LEU A 10 0.83 32.14 1.72
CA LEU A 10 1.59 30.97 2.15
C LEU A 10 2.32 30.34 0.96
N PRO A 11 3.67 30.19 1.03
CA PRO A 11 4.43 29.53 -0.01
C PRO A 11 4.18 28.01 0.00
N GLU A 12 4.53 27.37 -1.12
CA GLU A 12 4.65 25.91 -1.18
C GLU A 12 5.68 25.44 -0.13
N LYS A 13 5.37 24.35 0.61
CA LYS A 13 6.21 23.78 1.70
C LYS A 13 6.21 24.54 3.03
N SER A 14 5.05 25.01 3.49
CA SER A 14 4.87 25.75 4.75
C SER A 14 4.49 24.89 5.98
N VAL A 15 4.64 23.54 5.94
CA VAL A 15 4.23 22.62 7.04
C VAL A 15 4.68 23.06 8.44
N LYS A 16 5.92 23.54 8.58
CA LYS A 16 6.47 23.94 9.88
C LYS A 16 5.71 25.13 10.49
N GLU A 17 5.10 25.95 9.65
CA GLU A 17 4.35 27.13 10.04
C GLU A 17 2.84 26.88 10.11
N THR A 18 2.28 26.06 9.22
CA THR A 18 0.83 25.92 9.02
C THR A 18 0.27 24.54 9.35
N GLY A 19 1.15 23.58 9.65
CA GLY A 19 0.80 22.16 9.71
C GLY A 19 0.38 21.60 8.34
N LEU A 20 0.18 20.28 8.27
CA LEU A 20 -0.08 19.58 7.01
C LEU A 20 -1.37 20.03 6.31
N LYS A 21 -2.46 20.27 7.05
CA LYS A 21 -3.73 20.69 6.44
C LYS A 21 -3.65 22.13 5.90
N GLY A 22 -3.01 23.02 6.65
CA GLY A 22 -2.86 24.42 6.26
C GLY A 22 -1.98 24.56 5.02
N GLU A 23 -0.84 23.86 4.97
CA GLU A 23 0.01 23.78 3.78
C GLU A 23 -0.77 23.24 2.59
N ASN A 24 -1.46 22.12 2.77
CA ASN A 24 -2.15 21.45 1.68
C ASN A 24 -3.29 22.30 1.11
N LEU A 25 -4.05 23.01 1.95
CA LEU A 25 -5.06 23.98 1.52
C LEU A 25 -4.43 25.16 0.76
N ALA A 26 -3.30 25.68 1.22
CA ALA A 26 -2.59 26.76 0.55
C ALA A 26 -2.08 26.31 -0.84
N ALA A 27 -1.48 25.12 -0.93
CA ALA A 27 -1.02 24.54 -2.19
C ALA A 27 -2.17 24.41 -3.22
N MET A 28 -3.31 23.84 -2.80
CA MET A 28 -4.49 23.70 -3.67
C MET A 28 -5.07 25.07 -4.08
N TYR A 29 -5.13 26.04 -3.16
CA TYR A 29 -5.62 27.39 -3.44
C TYR A 29 -4.72 28.12 -4.44
N ASN A 30 -3.40 28.08 -4.24
CA ASN A 30 -2.40 28.73 -5.11
C ASN A 30 -2.31 28.05 -6.49
N LEU A 31 -2.68 26.78 -6.61
CA LEU A 31 -2.85 26.08 -7.89
C LEU A 31 -4.10 26.52 -8.69
N GLY A 32 -4.91 27.43 -8.14
CA GLY A 32 -6.17 27.87 -8.75
C GLY A 32 -7.25 26.79 -8.75
N LEU A 33 -7.22 25.87 -7.77
CA LEU A 33 -8.34 24.97 -7.51
C LEU A 33 -9.42 25.70 -6.70
N PRO A 34 -10.70 25.29 -6.79
CA PRO A 34 -11.81 26.01 -6.15
C PRO A 34 -11.87 25.71 -4.64
N VAL A 35 -10.84 26.10 -3.89
CA VAL A 35 -10.76 25.92 -2.44
C VAL A 35 -11.49 27.09 -1.75
N PRO A 36 -12.42 26.84 -0.81
CA PRO A 36 -13.01 27.92 -0.03
C PRO A 36 -11.93 28.70 0.73
N ASN A 37 -12.00 30.03 0.68
CA ASN A 37 -10.97 30.87 1.26
C ASN A 37 -10.83 30.62 2.78
N ALA A 38 -9.60 30.76 3.26
CA ALA A 38 -9.22 30.46 4.64
C ALA A 38 -8.02 31.30 5.08
N PHE A 39 -7.83 31.36 6.39
CA PHE A 39 -6.59 31.79 7.00
C PHE A 39 -6.13 30.78 8.05
N VAL A 40 -4.83 30.80 8.31
CA VAL A 40 -4.15 29.89 9.23
C VAL A 40 -3.60 30.69 10.40
N ILE A 41 -3.98 30.28 11.61
CA ILE A 41 -3.31 30.66 12.84
C ILE A 41 -2.08 29.76 12.96
N THR A 42 -0.89 30.36 12.90
CA THR A 42 0.36 29.64 12.72
C THR A 42 0.76 28.81 13.94
N VAL A 43 1.63 27.83 13.73
CA VAL A 43 2.31 27.06 14.78
C VAL A 43 3.01 27.99 15.77
N ASP A 44 3.54 29.10 15.29
CA ASP A 44 4.24 30.05 16.12
C ASP A 44 3.30 30.86 17.03
N ALA A 45 2.06 31.10 16.61
CA ALA A 45 1.02 31.64 17.49
C ALA A 45 0.72 30.69 18.67
N TYR A 46 0.70 29.37 18.40
CA TYR A 46 0.55 28.36 19.45
C TYR A 46 1.75 28.33 20.41
N LYS A 47 2.99 28.35 19.90
CA LYS A 47 4.19 28.41 20.74
C LYS A 47 4.20 29.68 21.60
N TYR A 48 3.91 30.82 21.00
CA TYR A 48 3.82 32.10 21.69
C TYR A 48 2.75 32.09 22.78
N PHE A 49 1.58 31.49 22.52
CA PHE A 49 0.54 31.30 23.53
C PHE A 49 1.05 30.50 24.73
N LEU A 50 1.72 29.36 24.51
CA LEU A 50 2.24 28.53 25.60
C LEU A 50 3.32 29.25 26.43
N GLU A 51 4.20 30.00 25.76
CA GLU A 51 5.34 30.68 26.40
C GLU A 51 4.90 31.94 27.13
N LYS A 52 4.15 32.83 26.47
CA LYS A 52 3.73 34.11 27.05
C LYS A 52 2.80 33.94 28.25
N THR A 53 2.02 32.85 28.29
CA THR A 53 1.11 32.54 29.40
C THR A 53 1.72 31.60 30.45
N GLN A 54 2.98 31.19 30.25
CA GLN A 54 3.76 30.34 31.17
C GLN A 54 3.15 28.96 31.48
N ILE A 55 2.09 28.55 30.78
CA ILE A 55 1.45 27.24 30.99
C ILE A 55 2.26 26.06 30.44
N LYS A 56 3.28 26.34 29.61
CA LYS A 56 4.15 25.33 28.98
C LYS A 56 4.73 24.36 30.00
N VAL A 57 5.29 24.88 31.11
CA VAL A 57 5.95 24.08 32.15
C VAL A 57 4.93 23.17 32.83
N ALA A 58 3.82 23.74 33.32
CA ALA A 58 2.75 23.00 33.98
C ALA A 58 2.21 21.83 33.14
N ILE A 59 1.98 22.04 31.84
CA ILE A 59 1.49 21.01 30.93
C ILE A 59 2.52 19.87 30.78
N PHE A 60 3.79 20.21 30.57
CA PHE A 60 4.82 19.19 30.35
C PHE A 60 5.17 18.40 31.61
N ASP A 61 5.04 18.99 32.80
CA ASP A 61 5.25 18.28 34.07
C ASP A 61 4.15 17.25 34.34
N ILE A 62 2.89 17.58 34.01
CA ILE A 62 1.80 16.61 34.05
C ILE A 62 2.11 15.46 33.08
N LEU A 63 2.42 15.76 31.81
CA LEU A 63 2.73 14.74 30.79
C LEU A 63 3.95 13.86 31.11
N LYS A 64 4.91 14.38 31.88
CA LYS A 64 6.07 13.60 32.32
C LYS A 64 5.66 12.51 33.32
N LYS A 65 4.69 12.81 34.19
CA LYS A 65 4.18 11.93 35.25
C LYS A 65 3.03 11.03 34.80
N THR A 66 2.41 11.32 33.65
CA THR A 66 1.31 10.52 33.11
C THR A 66 1.78 9.13 32.69
N ASP A 67 1.19 8.12 33.32
CA ASP A 67 1.24 6.73 32.87
C ASP A 67 0.20 6.51 31.76
N ILE A 68 0.60 5.86 30.67
CA ILE A 68 -0.26 5.54 29.53
C ILE A 68 -0.90 4.16 29.61
N HIS A 69 -0.48 3.33 30.55
CA HIS A 69 -1.07 2.01 30.79
C HIS A 69 -2.21 2.06 31.81
N ASP A 70 -2.32 3.16 32.56
CA ASP A 70 -3.45 3.48 33.44
C ASP A 70 -4.44 4.41 32.72
N SER A 71 -5.57 3.86 32.29
CA SER A 71 -6.59 4.59 31.52
C SER A 71 -7.30 5.70 32.33
N GLU A 72 -7.51 5.50 33.63
CA GLU A 72 -8.16 6.49 34.49
C GLU A 72 -7.22 7.65 34.77
N ARG A 73 -5.95 7.34 35.08
CA ARG A 73 -4.94 8.36 35.30
C ARG A 73 -4.67 9.19 34.06
N LEU A 74 -4.56 8.54 32.90
CA LEU A 74 -4.41 9.21 31.60
C LEU A 74 -5.56 10.18 31.32
N LYS A 75 -6.80 9.76 31.57
CA LYS A 75 -7.98 10.62 31.40
C LYS A 75 -7.94 11.82 32.36
N LYS A 76 -7.66 11.58 33.64
CA LYS A 76 -7.57 12.64 34.66
C LYS A 76 -6.48 13.66 34.35
N ASP A 77 -5.30 13.22 33.93
CA ASP A 77 -4.19 14.10 33.59
C ASP A 77 -4.46 14.89 32.28
N SER A 78 -5.08 14.24 31.29
CA SER A 78 -5.60 14.91 30.09
C SER A 78 -6.59 16.01 30.44
N ASP A 79 -7.61 15.71 31.25
CA ASP A 79 -8.67 16.66 31.60
C ASP A 79 -8.11 17.89 32.33
N LYS A 80 -7.12 17.72 33.22
CA LYS A 80 -6.38 18.82 33.84
C LYS A 80 -5.69 19.72 32.81
N ILE A 81 -4.98 19.13 31.84
CA ILE A 81 -4.29 19.90 30.79
C ILE A 81 -5.31 20.67 29.93
N LEU A 82 -6.41 20.02 29.55
CA LEU A 82 -7.48 20.65 28.78
C LEU A 82 -8.10 21.83 29.55
N GLU A 83 -8.27 21.69 30.87
CA GLU A 83 -8.80 22.75 31.73
C GLU A 83 -7.84 23.94 31.83
N ILE A 84 -6.53 23.70 31.99
CA ILE A 84 -5.49 24.76 31.97
C ILE A 84 -5.61 25.58 30.68
N ILE A 85 -5.56 24.92 29.52
CA ILE A 85 -5.67 25.60 28.22
C ILE A 85 -7.01 26.33 28.09
N ARG A 86 -8.11 25.75 28.58
CA ARG A 86 -9.45 26.35 28.53
C ARG A 86 -9.57 27.61 29.38
N LYS A 87 -8.95 27.66 30.57
CA LYS A 87 -8.98 28.81 31.48
C LYS A 87 -8.03 29.92 31.04
N THR A 88 -6.89 29.58 30.42
CA THR A 88 -5.92 30.57 29.96
C THR A 88 -6.48 31.48 28.86
N LYS A 89 -6.27 32.79 29.01
CA LYS A 89 -6.65 33.81 28.02
C LYS A 89 -5.63 33.85 26.88
N ILE A 90 -6.09 33.96 25.64
CA ILE A 90 -5.21 34.14 24.48
C ILE A 90 -4.63 35.57 24.52
N PRO A 91 -3.32 35.78 24.34
CA PRO A 91 -2.71 37.11 24.26
C PRO A 91 -3.42 38.03 23.27
N ASN A 92 -3.55 39.32 23.63
CA ASN A 92 -4.31 40.30 22.84
C ASN A 92 -3.81 40.44 21.40
N GLN A 93 -2.50 40.32 21.17
CA GLN A 93 -1.88 40.37 19.83
C GLN A 93 -2.45 39.28 18.92
N ILE A 94 -2.41 38.01 19.34
CA ILE A 94 -2.98 36.88 18.59
C ILE A 94 -4.50 37.06 18.43
N ARG A 95 -5.20 37.45 19.51
CA ARG A 95 -6.66 37.63 19.48
C ARG A 95 -7.08 38.67 18.43
N ASN A 96 -6.40 39.81 18.38
CA ASN A 96 -6.72 40.90 17.47
C ASN A 96 -6.43 40.53 16.01
N GLU A 97 -5.34 39.80 15.74
CA GLU A 97 -5.05 39.27 14.41
C GLU A 97 -6.09 38.25 13.93
N ILE A 98 -6.56 37.37 14.81
CA ILE A 98 -7.64 36.41 14.48
C ILE A 98 -8.94 37.16 14.14
N ILE A 99 -9.31 38.16 14.93
CA ILE A 99 -10.55 38.92 14.73
C ILE A 99 -10.50 39.74 13.44
N SER A 100 -9.39 40.44 13.18
CA SER A 100 -9.20 41.23 11.95
C SER A 100 -9.24 40.34 10.71
N SER A 101 -8.52 39.22 10.70
CA SER A 101 -8.51 38.26 9.59
C SER A 101 -9.89 37.62 9.36
N TYR A 102 -10.64 37.35 10.44
CA TYR A 102 -12.02 36.86 10.33
C TYR A 102 -12.98 37.88 9.72
N ARG A 103 -12.83 39.17 10.06
CA ARG A 103 -13.60 40.26 9.44
C ARG A 103 -13.25 40.42 7.97
N GLU A 104 -11.96 40.37 7.63
CA GLU A 104 -11.49 40.42 6.24
C GLU A 104 -12.07 39.27 5.41
N LEU A 105 -11.95 38.03 5.90
CA LEU A 105 -12.58 36.86 5.27
C LEU A 105 -14.09 37.06 5.07
N SER A 106 -14.80 37.61 6.07
CA SER A 106 -16.25 37.83 5.98
C SER A 106 -16.62 38.89 4.94
N LYS A 107 -15.80 39.95 4.81
CA LYS A 107 -16.00 41.04 3.84
C LYS A 107 -15.90 40.56 2.40
N GLU A 108 -15.03 39.60 2.09
CA GLU A 108 -14.92 39.03 0.74
C GLU A 108 -16.23 38.38 0.25
N PHE A 109 -17.10 37.96 1.17
CA PHE A 109 -18.41 37.40 0.86
C PHE A 109 -19.56 38.41 1.08
N GLY A 110 -19.24 39.70 1.21
CA GLY A 110 -20.22 40.78 1.38
C GLY A 110 -20.97 40.74 2.72
N LYS A 111 -20.42 40.06 3.74
CA LYS A 111 -21.09 39.88 5.03
C LYS A 111 -20.29 40.48 6.19
N LYS A 112 -21.02 40.94 7.22
CA LYS A 112 -20.41 41.38 8.49
C LYS A 112 -19.78 40.22 9.26
N THR A 113 -20.39 39.05 9.20
CA THR A 113 -19.87 37.80 9.77
C THR A 113 -20.24 36.62 8.87
N GLU A 114 -19.27 35.77 8.58
CA GLU A 114 -19.45 34.55 7.78
C GLU A 114 -19.35 33.28 8.62
N TRP A 115 -20.07 32.23 8.23
CA TRP A 115 -19.92 30.91 8.84
C TRP A 115 -18.56 30.29 8.47
N VAL A 116 -17.82 29.85 9.48
CA VAL A 116 -16.51 29.23 9.30
C VAL A 116 -16.40 27.90 10.03
N ALA A 117 -15.54 27.05 9.50
CA ALA A 117 -15.06 25.83 10.13
C ALA A 117 -13.64 26.07 10.65
N VAL A 118 -13.41 25.73 11.91
CA VAL A 118 -12.08 25.81 12.54
C VAL A 118 -11.51 24.41 12.67
N ARG A 119 -10.38 24.14 12.01
CA ARG A 119 -9.80 22.81 11.90
C ARG A 119 -8.38 22.79 12.45
N SER A 120 -8.06 21.81 13.28
CA SER A 120 -6.68 21.58 13.74
C SER A 120 -5.80 21.10 12.59
N SER A 121 -4.60 21.69 12.46
CA SER A 121 -3.59 21.34 11.46
C SER A 121 -2.27 21.03 12.18
N SER A 122 -1.98 19.74 12.40
CA SER A 122 -0.76 19.32 13.09
C SER A 122 0.45 19.30 12.15
N THR A 123 1.65 19.48 12.73
CA THR A 123 2.93 19.29 12.04
C THR A 123 3.31 17.82 11.86
N ILE A 124 2.60 16.89 12.49
CA ILE A 124 2.80 15.44 12.36
C ILE A 124 1.53 14.84 11.78
N GLU A 125 1.70 13.94 10.82
CA GLU A 125 0.62 13.21 10.16
C GLU A 125 -0.04 12.22 11.15
N ASP A 126 -1.35 11.99 11.00
CA ASP A 126 -2.10 10.94 11.70
C ASP A 126 -2.12 10.96 13.24
N LEU A 127 -1.91 12.13 13.86
CA LEU A 127 -2.18 12.31 15.28
C LEU A 127 -3.68 12.10 15.56
N PRO A 128 -4.09 11.04 16.29
CA PRO A 128 -5.49 10.83 16.59
C PRO A 128 -5.97 11.95 17.51
N GLY A 129 -7.10 12.58 17.17
CA GLY A 129 -7.63 13.77 17.85
C GLY A 129 -7.64 15.05 17.02
N ALA A 130 -7.45 14.97 15.70
CA ALA A 130 -7.72 16.10 14.81
C ALA A 130 -9.19 16.56 14.95
N SER A 131 -9.38 17.77 15.48
CA SER A 131 -10.70 18.34 15.76
C SER A 131 -11.10 19.31 14.65
N SER A 132 -12.33 19.16 14.15
CA SER A 132 -12.95 20.15 13.26
C SER A 132 -14.21 20.66 13.95
N ILE A 133 -14.25 21.97 14.19
CA ILE A 133 -15.38 22.65 14.82
C ILE A 133 -16.11 23.38 13.70
N LEU A 134 -17.34 22.94 13.45
CA LEU A 134 -18.18 23.49 12.41
C LEU A 134 -19.18 24.49 13.02
N ASN A 135 -19.68 25.39 12.18
CA ASN A 135 -20.72 26.38 12.41
C ASN A 135 -20.31 27.45 13.42
N VAL A 136 -19.16 28.05 13.19
CA VAL A 136 -18.67 29.16 13.99
C VAL A 136 -19.00 30.47 13.26
N LYS A 137 -19.61 31.44 13.95
CA LYS A 137 -20.07 32.70 13.29
C LYS A 137 -19.70 33.98 14.02
N SER A 138 -19.35 33.92 15.31
CA SER A 138 -18.95 35.10 16.04
C SER A 138 -17.44 35.15 16.25
N GLU A 139 -16.88 36.36 16.28
CA GLU A 139 -15.47 36.61 16.61
C GLU A 139 -15.04 35.89 17.90
N LYS A 140 -15.89 35.95 18.94
CA LYS A 140 -15.66 35.28 20.22
C LYS A 140 -15.59 33.76 20.07
N GLU A 141 -16.48 33.17 19.26
CA GLU A 141 -16.47 31.72 19.02
C GLU A 141 -15.30 31.27 18.15
N VAL A 142 -14.84 32.08 17.18
CA VAL A 142 -13.64 31.77 16.38
C VAL A 142 -12.44 31.65 17.30
N VAL A 143 -12.20 32.65 18.16
CA VAL A 143 -11.11 32.64 19.12
C VAL A 143 -11.22 31.46 20.09
N LYS A 144 -12.43 31.17 20.59
CA LYS A 144 -12.69 29.99 21.45
C LYS A 144 -12.40 28.68 20.73
N SER A 145 -12.72 28.59 19.44
CA SER A 145 -12.54 27.39 18.62
C SER A 145 -11.08 27.14 18.27
N VAL A 146 -10.30 28.20 18.00
CA VAL A 146 -8.84 28.10 17.85
C VAL A 146 -8.21 27.50 19.11
N LYS A 147 -8.63 27.96 20.29
CA LYS A 147 -8.15 27.41 21.56
C LYS A 147 -8.51 25.93 21.75
N LYS A 148 -9.71 25.52 21.33
CA LYS A 148 -10.13 24.10 21.33
C LYS A 148 -9.27 23.25 20.38
N CYS A 149 -8.90 23.78 19.21
CA CYS A 149 -7.98 23.10 18.30
C CYS A 149 -6.58 22.93 18.92
N TRP A 150 -6.07 23.92 19.63
CA TRP A 150 -4.80 23.78 20.36
C TRP A 150 -4.87 22.76 21.48
N SER A 151 -5.99 22.73 22.22
CA SER A 151 -6.19 21.73 23.27
C SER A 151 -6.34 20.30 22.73
N SER A 152 -6.70 20.13 21.45
CA SER A 152 -6.91 18.79 20.87
C SER A 152 -5.63 17.95 20.79
N LEU A 153 -4.44 18.57 20.90
CA LEU A 153 -3.20 17.82 21.09
C LEU A 153 -3.18 17.04 22.41
N PHE A 154 -3.95 17.44 23.42
CA PHE A 154 -3.83 16.89 24.76
C PHE A 154 -5.03 16.03 25.17
N THR A 155 -5.78 15.50 24.20
CA THR A 155 -6.80 14.48 24.50
C THR A 155 -6.15 13.17 24.97
N PRO A 156 -6.88 12.29 25.70
CA PRO A 156 -6.31 11.03 26.19
C PRO A 156 -5.73 10.19 25.04
N ARG A 157 -6.48 10.12 23.93
CA ARG A 157 -6.09 9.38 22.71
C ARG A 157 -4.83 9.96 22.06
N SER A 158 -4.72 11.29 21.96
CA SER A 158 -3.54 11.95 21.40
C SER A 158 -2.29 11.75 22.26
N ILE A 159 -2.45 11.77 23.59
CA ILE A 159 -1.35 11.55 24.54
C ILE A 159 -0.87 10.10 24.45
N PHE A 160 -1.79 9.14 24.54
CA PHE A 160 -1.52 7.70 24.43
C PHE A 160 -0.76 7.37 23.14
N TYR A 161 -1.28 7.83 21.99
CA TYR A 161 -0.69 7.56 20.69
C TYR A 161 0.77 8.04 20.61
N ARG A 162 1.05 9.28 21.06
CA ARG A 162 2.42 9.82 20.99
C ARG A 162 3.40 9.05 21.86
N LYS A 163 3.01 8.68 23.08
CA LYS A 163 3.87 7.89 23.96
C LYS A 163 4.11 6.49 23.39
N LYS A 164 3.07 5.82 22.85
CA LYS A 164 3.19 4.52 22.19
C LYS A 164 4.15 4.56 20.99
N GLN A 165 4.07 5.62 20.18
CA GLN A 165 4.95 5.85 19.02
C GLN A 165 6.31 6.48 19.38
N LYS A 166 6.62 6.65 20.67
CA LYS A 166 7.85 7.30 21.16
C LYS A 166 8.08 8.71 20.59
N ILE A 167 7.00 9.43 20.27
CA ILE A 167 7.04 10.82 19.78
C ILE A 167 7.10 11.77 20.97
N SER A 168 8.13 12.61 21.02
CA SER A 168 8.27 13.62 22.09
C SER A 168 7.15 14.65 22.06
N HIS A 169 6.45 14.82 23.19
CA HIS A 169 5.41 15.86 23.36
C HIS A 169 5.92 17.28 23.07
N ARG A 170 7.21 17.54 23.27
CA ARG A 170 7.83 18.86 23.05
C ARG A 170 8.05 19.18 21.57
N LYS A 171 8.11 18.16 20.71
CA LYS A 171 8.36 18.33 19.27
C LYS A 171 7.07 18.48 18.45
N VAL A 172 5.90 18.32 19.06
CA VAL A 172 4.61 18.39 18.37
C VAL A 172 4.02 19.79 18.50
N SER A 173 3.63 20.37 17.37
CA SER A 173 2.91 21.65 17.32
C SER A 173 1.63 21.53 16.49
N VAL A 174 0.75 22.52 16.64
CA VAL A 174 -0.53 22.56 15.95
C VAL A 174 -0.84 24.00 15.53
N ALA A 175 -1.18 24.16 14.27
CA ALA A 175 -1.82 25.34 13.71
C ALA A 175 -3.35 25.14 13.72
N ALA A 176 -4.09 26.23 13.51
CA ALA A 176 -5.54 26.16 13.32
C ALA A 176 -5.92 26.85 12.01
N VAL A 177 -6.70 26.16 11.17
CA VAL A 177 -7.21 26.71 9.92
C VAL A 177 -8.64 27.18 10.14
N VAL A 178 -8.92 28.44 9.84
CA VAL A 178 -10.27 29.00 9.80
C VAL A 178 -10.66 29.16 8.34
N GLN A 179 -11.59 28.34 7.89
CA GLN A 179 -12.02 28.29 6.48
C GLN A 179 -13.51 28.62 6.39
N LYS A 180 -13.92 29.30 5.31
CA LYS A 180 -15.35 29.46 4.99
C LYS A 180 -16.05 28.10 5.03
N GLN A 181 -17.14 28.03 5.78
CA GLN A 181 -17.99 26.87 5.79
C GLN A 181 -19.05 27.01 4.70
N LEU A 182 -19.13 25.99 3.84
CA LEU A 182 -20.12 25.94 2.77
C LEU A 182 -21.44 25.37 3.31
N ASP A 183 -22.57 25.98 2.98
CA ASP A 183 -23.90 25.39 3.12
C ASP A 183 -24.22 24.57 1.87
N SER A 184 -23.62 23.37 1.80
CA SER A 184 -23.61 22.56 0.60
C SER A 184 -24.99 21.94 0.32
N ASP A 185 -25.49 22.11 -0.91
CA ASP A 185 -26.66 21.39 -1.42
C ASP A 185 -26.35 19.90 -1.62
N LYS A 186 -25.13 19.64 -2.10
CA LYS A 186 -24.59 18.34 -2.42
C LYS A 186 -23.13 18.30 -1.97
N SER A 187 -22.68 17.17 -1.50
CA SER A 187 -21.27 16.97 -1.18
C SER A 187 -20.89 15.51 -1.29
N GLY A 188 -19.59 15.26 -1.26
CA GLY A 188 -19.10 13.95 -1.54
C GLY A 188 -17.60 13.77 -1.38
N LEU A 189 -17.20 12.56 -1.72
CA LEU A 189 -15.83 12.11 -1.74
C LEU A 189 -15.46 11.72 -3.17
N GLY A 190 -14.20 11.91 -3.53
CA GLY A 190 -13.63 11.47 -4.78
C GLY A 190 -12.35 10.69 -4.51
N PHE A 191 -12.11 9.64 -5.29
CA PHE A 191 -10.88 8.84 -5.26
C PHE A 191 -10.37 8.74 -6.67
N THR A 192 -9.10 9.03 -6.88
CA THR A 192 -8.50 8.99 -8.23
C THR A 192 -8.01 7.59 -8.62
N ILE A 193 -8.14 6.62 -7.72
CA ILE A 193 -7.99 5.18 -7.93
C ILE A 193 -9.01 4.47 -7.03
N ASP A 194 -9.40 3.23 -7.35
CA ASP A 194 -10.15 2.42 -6.38
C ASP A 194 -9.24 2.00 -5.21
N PRO A 195 -9.46 2.48 -3.98
CA PRO A 195 -8.60 2.14 -2.85
C PRO A 195 -8.75 0.68 -2.40
N SER A 196 -9.85 0.01 -2.77
CA SER A 196 -10.15 -1.37 -2.37
C SER A 196 -9.58 -2.42 -3.31
N SER A 197 -9.49 -2.11 -4.61
CA SER A 197 -9.04 -3.06 -5.63
C SER A 197 -7.74 -2.64 -6.33
N GLY A 198 -7.36 -1.37 -6.25
CA GLY A 198 -6.22 -0.79 -6.95
C GLY A 198 -6.45 -0.59 -8.44
N ARG A 199 -7.70 -0.74 -8.92
CA ARG A 199 -8.05 -0.46 -10.31
C ARG A 199 -7.92 1.02 -10.62
N LYS A 200 -7.41 1.33 -11.82
CA LYS A 200 -7.25 2.69 -12.35
C LYS A 200 -8.60 3.28 -12.79
N GLU A 201 -9.50 3.46 -11.82
CA GLU A 201 -10.85 4.00 -11.97
C GLU A 201 -11.02 5.19 -11.02
N ILE A 202 -11.77 6.21 -11.44
CA ILE A 202 -12.15 7.32 -10.55
C ILE A 202 -13.49 6.99 -9.89
N ILE A 203 -13.53 7.04 -8.57
CA ILE A 203 -14.75 6.82 -7.79
C ILE A 203 -15.25 8.17 -7.27
N ILE A 204 -16.52 8.48 -7.52
CA ILE A 204 -17.20 9.66 -6.98
C ILE A 204 -18.38 9.18 -6.14
N GLU A 205 -18.36 9.52 -4.85
CA GLU A 205 -19.45 9.29 -3.92
C GLU A 205 -20.16 10.60 -3.61
N SER A 206 -21.49 10.58 -3.48
CA SER A 206 -22.27 11.82 -3.30
C SER A 206 -23.55 11.65 -2.47
N SER A 207 -23.89 12.68 -1.72
CA SER A 207 -25.14 12.79 -0.94
C SER A 207 -25.67 14.23 -0.99
N TRP A 208 -26.96 14.38 -0.64
CA TRP A 208 -27.55 15.67 -0.31
C TRP A 208 -26.94 16.22 1.00
N GLY A 209 -26.78 17.54 1.07
CA GLY A 209 -26.30 18.23 2.26
C GLY A 209 -24.80 18.15 2.47
N GLN A 210 -24.39 18.14 3.74
CA GLN A 210 -23.00 18.26 4.23
C GLN A 210 -22.23 16.94 4.20
N CYS A 211 -20.93 17.01 3.84
CA CYS A 211 -20.08 15.83 3.59
C CYS A 211 -19.90 14.95 4.84
N GLN A 212 -20.03 15.56 6.02
CA GLN A 212 -19.98 14.85 7.31
C GLN A 212 -20.97 13.68 7.39
N GLY A 213 -22.10 13.75 6.68
CA GLY A 213 -23.05 12.64 6.60
C GLY A 213 -22.45 11.37 5.98
N ILE A 214 -21.55 11.51 5.01
CA ILE A 214 -20.87 10.40 4.33
C ILE A 214 -19.68 9.93 5.18
N THR A 215 -18.80 10.85 5.61
CA THR A 215 -17.56 10.50 6.32
C THR A 215 -17.82 9.84 7.67
N SER A 216 -18.91 10.21 8.36
CA SER A 216 -19.35 9.57 9.61
C SER A 216 -20.08 8.23 9.40
N GLY A 217 -20.37 7.84 8.16
CA GLY A 217 -21.19 6.66 7.86
C GLY A 217 -22.69 6.83 8.13
N PHE A 218 -23.14 8.03 8.53
CA PHE A 218 -24.55 8.33 8.80
C PHE A 218 -25.45 8.21 7.55
N ILE A 219 -24.86 8.33 6.36
CA ILE A 219 -25.56 8.25 5.07
C ILE A 219 -24.80 7.31 4.14
N THR A 220 -25.52 6.41 3.49
CA THR A 220 -25.00 5.62 2.36
C THR A 220 -25.11 6.45 1.07
N PRO A 221 -23.98 6.86 0.46
CA PRO A 221 -23.97 7.78 -0.69
C PRO A 221 -24.40 7.10 -2.00
N ASP A 222 -24.70 7.90 -3.03
CA ASP A 222 -24.66 7.43 -4.42
C ASP A 222 -23.20 7.18 -4.80
N LYS A 223 -22.96 6.23 -5.70
CA LYS A 223 -21.62 5.91 -6.20
C LYS A 223 -21.60 5.94 -7.73
N TYR A 224 -20.58 6.59 -8.27
CA TYR A 224 -20.26 6.64 -9.70
C TYR A 224 -18.83 6.14 -9.87
N ILE A 225 -18.62 5.18 -10.77
CA ILE A 225 -17.29 4.69 -11.16
C ILE A 225 -17.05 5.14 -12.59
N LEU A 226 -15.90 5.77 -12.82
CA LEU A 226 -15.51 6.33 -14.09
C LEU A 226 -14.20 5.69 -14.56
N ASP A 227 -14.12 5.38 -15.85
CA ASP A 227 -12.84 5.04 -16.47
C ASP A 227 -11.91 6.25 -16.37
N LYS A 228 -10.70 6.03 -15.86
CA LYS A 228 -9.78 7.12 -15.54
C LYS A 228 -9.27 7.86 -16.77
N ARG A 229 -9.19 7.20 -17.93
CA ARG A 229 -8.65 7.79 -19.16
C ARG A 229 -9.71 8.59 -19.93
N THR A 230 -10.92 8.07 -19.98
CA THR A 230 -12.00 8.58 -20.84
C THR A 230 -13.04 9.41 -20.07
N GLY A 231 -13.12 9.25 -18.75
CA GLY A 231 -14.17 9.87 -17.93
C GLY A 231 -15.56 9.29 -18.16
N ILE A 232 -15.67 8.17 -18.89
CA ILE A 232 -16.94 7.48 -19.12
C ILE A 232 -17.37 6.79 -17.82
N ILE A 233 -18.64 6.96 -17.45
CA ILE A 233 -19.24 6.30 -16.29
C ILE A 233 -19.41 4.80 -16.64
N THR A 234 -18.63 3.95 -15.99
CA THR A 234 -18.68 2.49 -16.15
C THR A 234 -19.70 1.86 -15.20
N GLU A 235 -19.94 2.46 -14.04
CA GLU A 235 -20.92 1.99 -13.06
C GLU A 235 -21.62 3.16 -12.37
N LYS A 236 -22.93 3.02 -12.13
CA LYS A 236 -23.74 3.97 -11.37
C LYS A 236 -24.65 3.24 -10.39
N LYS A 237 -24.49 3.52 -9.09
CA LYS A 237 -25.30 2.96 -8.00
C LYS A 237 -26.00 4.09 -7.23
N ILE A 238 -27.32 4.20 -7.40
CA ILE A 238 -28.14 5.18 -6.70
C ILE A 238 -28.72 4.56 -5.42
N ARG A 239 -28.58 5.27 -4.30
CA ARG A 239 -29.03 4.81 -2.97
C ARG A 239 -30.10 5.71 -2.41
N ARG A 240 -31.07 5.13 -1.71
CA ARG A 240 -32.16 5.89 -1.10
C ARG A 240 -31.65 6.72 0.09
N LYS A 241 -31.67 8.05 -0.03
CA LYS A 241 -31.24 8.98 1.03
C LYS A 241 -32.46 9.53 1.74
N THR A 242 -32.80 9.02 2.92
CA THR A 242 -33.97 9.47 3.70
C THR A 242 -33.69 10.71 4.55
N LYS A 243 -32.42 10.93 4.88
CA LYS A 243 -31.93 11.97 5.79
C LYS A 243 -30.66 12.60 5.23
N MET A 244 -30.40 13.86 5.58
CA MET A 244 -29.20 14.61 5.22
C MET A 244 -28.69 15.43 6.40
N ARG A 245 -27.39 15.71 6.41
CA ARG A 245 -26.81 16.69 7.32
C ARG A 245 -26.92 18.07 6.67
N ALA A 246 -27.41 19.05 7.39
CA ALA A 246 -27.60 20.41 6.88
C ALA A 246 -27.19 21.43 7.94
N ILE A 247 -26.85 22.64 7.51
CA ILE A 247 -26.59 23.74 8.43
C ILE A 247 -27.93 24.27 8.96
N SER A 248 -27.94 24.55 10.26
CA SER A 248 -29.01 25.17 11.03
C SER A 248 -28.46 26.44 11.66
N LYS A 249 -29.18 27.54 11.46
CA LYS A 249 -28.83 28.85 12.03
C LYS A 249 -28.83 28.87 13.57
N LYS A 250 -29.51 27.93 14.23
CA LYS A 250 -29.66 27.87 15.70
C LYS A 250 -28.73 26.87 16.40
N SER A 251 -28.44 25.74 15.76
CA SER A 251 -27.79 24.59 16.41
C SER A 251 -26.54 24.09 15.69
N GLY A 252 -26.06 24.82 14.68
CA GLY A 252 -24.96 24.39 13.84
C GLY A 252 -25.39 23.27 12.91
N LEU A 253 -24.83 22.06 13.05
CA LEU A 253 -25.14 20.96 12.14
C LEU A 253 -26.36 20.19 12.64
N THR A 254 -27.37 20.05 11.80
CA THR A 254 -28.60 19.31 12.13
C THR A 254 -28.88 18.20 11.11
N THR A 255 -29.78 17.29 11.49
CA THR A 255 -30.32 16.28 10.60
C THR A 255 -31.66 16.77 10.04
N LYS A 256 -31.79 16.80 8.71
CA LYS A 256 -33.06 17.08 8.03
C LYS A 256 -33.51 15.84 7.26
N LYS A 257 -34.83 15.65 7.14
CA LYS A 257 -35.39 14.65 6.20
C LYS A 257 -35.19 15.13 4.77
N VAL A 258 -34.76 14.22 3.89
CA VAL A 258 -34.70 14.51 2.45
C VAL A 258 -36.12 14.41 1.89
N PRO A 259 -36.60 15.37 1.09
CA PRO A 259 -37.93 15.32 0.48
C PRO A 259 -38.16 14.01 -0.29
N LYS A 260 -39.35 13.40 -0.18
CA LYS A 260 -39.67 12.09 -0.79
C LYS A 260 -39.30 12.03 -2.29
N SER A 261 -39.52 13.11 -3.02
CA SER A 261 -39.19 13.27 -4.45
C SER A 261 -37.69 13.21 -4.77
N LYS A 262 -36.81 13.53 -3.81
CA LYS A 262 -35.34 13.51 -3.95
C LYS A 262 -34.71 12.22 -3.40
N GLN A 263 -35.39 11.46 -2.54
CA GLN A 263 -34.78 10.34 -1.83
C GLN A 263 -34.25 9.24 -2.75
N LYS A 264 -34.91 8.97 -3.88
CA LYS A 264 -34.54 7.91 -4.83
C LYS A 264 -33.80 8.45 -6.07
N LYS A 265 -33.62 9.76 -6.19
CA LYS A 265 -32.92 10.38 -7.32
C LYS A 265 -31.41 10.44 -7.06
N GLY A 266 -30.62 10.26 -8.10
CA GLY A 266 -29.19 10.53 -8.04
C GLY A 266 -28.93 12.00 -7.73
N THR A 267 -27.98 12.26 -6.84
CA THR A 267 -27.67 13.62 -6.37
C THR A 267 -26.97 14.47 -7.43
N LEU A 268 -26.18 13.86 -8.31
CA LEU A 268 -25.36 14.54 -9.32
C LEU A 268 -25.91 14.38 -10.74
N ASN A 269 -25.78 15.44 -11.54
CA ASN A 269 -25.96 15.39 -12.99
C ASN A 269 -24.62 15.11 -13.72
N LYS A 270 -24.67 14.85 -15.04
CA LYS A 270 -23.48 14.51 -15.84
C LYS A 270 -22.42 15.61 -15.81
N TYR A 271 -22.82 16.87 -15.89
CA TYR A 271 -21.91 18.02 -15.88
C TYR A 271 -21.15 18.16 -14.56
N GLU A 272 -21.85 18.00 -13.43
CA GLU A 272 -21.24 18.00 -12.10
C GLU A 272 -20.23 16.85 -11.93
N ILE A 273 -20.60 15.65 -12.39
CA ILE A 273 -19.71 14.47 -12.38
C ILE A 273 -18.43 14.76 -13.17
N THR A 274 -18.53 15.32 -14.39
CA THR A 274 -17.38 15.67 -15.21
C THR A 274 -16.48 16.72 -14.55
N LYS A 275 -17.05 17.73 -13.88
CA LYS A 275 -16.26 18.71 -13.13
C LYS A 275 -15.47 18.07 -11.98
N ILE A 276 -16.11 17.18 -11.21
CA ILE A 276 -15.47 16.48 -10.10
C ILE A 276 -14.38 15.51 -10.61
N TYR A 277 -14.63 14.83 -11.73
CA TYR A 277 -13.65 13.99 -12.41
C TYR A 277 -12.39 14.78 -12.82
N ASN A 278 -12.58 15.91 -13.50
CA ASN A 278 -11.47 16.78 -13.92
C ASN A 278 -10.70 17.36 -12.72
N LEU A 279 -11.40 17.69 -11.64
CA LEU A 279 -10.79 18.12 -10.39
C LEU A 279 -9.87 17.03 -9.82
N GLY A 280 -10.34 15.78 -9.78
CA GLY A 280 -9.54 14.64 -9.34
C GLY A 280 -8.27 14.41 -10.17
N LEU A 281 -8.38 14.52 -11.51
CA LEU A 281 -7.21 14.40 -12.39
C LEU A 281 -6.17 15.50 -12.16
N ARG A 282 -6.63 16.76 -11.97
CA ARG A 282 -5.73 17.88 -11.66
C ARG A 282 -5.00 17.67 -10.34
N LEU A 283 -5.71 17.18 -9.32
CA LEU A 283 -5.14 16.86 -8.02
C LEU A 283 -4.07 15.77 -8.11
N GLU A 284 -4.39 14.63 -8.72
CA GLU A 284 -3.42 13.55 -8.88
C GLU A 284 -2.20 13.96 -9.70
N LYS A 285 -2.38 14.77 -10.76
CA LYS A 285 -1.27 15.30 -11.55
C LYS A 285 -0.35 16.18 -10.70
N TYR A 286 -0.91 17.07 -9.89
CA TYR A 286 -0.14 17.98 -9.04
C TYR A 286 0.63 17.24 -7.96
N TYR A 287 -0.03 16.35 -7.21
CA TYR A 287 0.60 15.57 -6.14
C TYR A 287 1.40 14.36 -6.61
N GLN A 288 1.40 14.08 -7.93
CA GLN A 288 2.12 12.96 -8.57
C GLN A 288 1.80 11.59 -7.94
N GLY A 289 0.56 11.40 -7.51
CA GLY A 289 0.11 10.16 -6.88
C GLY A 289 -1.38 10.15 -6.55
N PRO A 290 -1.97 8.97 -6.29
CA PRO A 290 -3.42 8.83 -6.08
C PRO A 290 -3.92 9.63 -4.88
N GLN A 291 -5.05 10.32 -5.06
CA GLN A 291 -5.64 11.20 -4.06
C GLN A 291 -7.04 10.72 -3.66
N ASP A 292 -7.37 10.83 -2.37
CA ASP A 292 -8.75 10.96 -1.90
C ASP A 292 -9.04 12.43 -1.56
N PHE A 293 -10.19 12.91 -2.00
CA PHE A 293 -10.54 14.32 -1.86
C PHE A 293 -12.01 14.51 -1.51
N GLU A 294 -12.29 15.54 -0.72
CA GLU A 294 -13.64 15.95 -0.34
C GLU A 294 -14.08 17.15 -1.16
N TRP A 295 -15.30 17.10 -1.68
CA TRP A 295 -15.86 18.17 -2.48
C TRP A 295 -17.27 18.52 -2.04
N ALA A 296 -17.69 19.73 -2.40
CA ALA A 296 -19.00 20.27 -2.07
C ALA A 296 -19.51 21.14 -3.22
N ILE A 297 -20.83 21.18 -3.40
CA ILE A 297 -21.51 22.08 -4.32
C ILE A 297 -22.45 22.96 -3.50
N GLU A 298 -22.24 24.27 -3.60
CA GLU A 298 -23.08 25.32 -3.01
C GLU A 298 -23.50 26.23 -4.17
N ASP A 299 -24.80 26.44 -4.36
CA ASP A 299 -25.35 27.30 -5.43
C ASP A 299 -24.80 26.96 -6.84
N GLY A 300 -24.64 25.66 -7.11
CA GLY A 300 -24.12 25.16 -8.40
C GLY A 300 -22.61 25.32 -8.61
N LYS A 301 -21.88 25.91 -7.66
CA LYS A 301 -20.42 26.06 -7.70
C LYS A 301 -19.75 24.90 -6.98
N LEU A 302 -18.79 24.25 -7.65
CA LEU A 302 -17.99 23.16 -7.10
C LEU A 302 -16.83 23.73 -6.28
N TYR A 303 -16.66 23.22 -5.07
CA TYR A 303 -15.56 23.54 -4.17
C TYR A 303 -14.80 22.29 -3.74
N LEU A 304 -13.48 22.44 -3.59
CA LEU A 304 -12.58 21.44 -3.03
C LEU A 304 -12.33 21.73 -1.55
N ILE A 305 -12.76 20.84 -0.66
CA ILE A 305 -12.67 21.03 0.79
C ILE A 305 -11.33 20.57 1.33
N GLN A 306 -10.88 19.37 0.94
CA GLN A 306 -9.57 18.83 1.30
C GLN A 306 -9.15 17.73 0.31
N SER A 307 -7.85 17.45 0.21
CA SER A 307 -7.26 16.32 -0.53
C SER A 307 -6.16 15.69 0.32
N ARG A 308 -5.88 14.40 0.17
CA ARG A 308 -4.70 13.78 0.77
C ARG A 308 -4.27 12.56 -0.05
N PRO A 309 -3.03 12.07 0.10
CA PRO A 309 -2.59 10.87 -0.58
C PRO A 309 -3.32 9.62 -0.04
N ILE A 310 -3.67 8.70 -0.95
CA ILE A 310 -4.21 7.39 -0.55
C ILE A 310 -3.06 6.54 0.01
N GLN A 311 -3.02 6.40 1.34
CA GLN A 311 -1.91 5.74 2.05
C GLN A 311 -1.80 4.24 1.76
N LYS A 312 -2.93 3.54 1.57
CA LYS A 312 -2.95 2.09 1.35
C LYS A 312 -3.92 1.74 0.21
N ILE A 313 -3.35 1.27 -0.89
CA ILE A 313 -4.09 0.76 -2.04
C ILE A 313 -4.09 -0.76 -1.91
N TYR A 314 -5.25 -1.33 -1.60
CA TYR A 314 -5.41 -2.77 -1.58
C TYR A 314 -5.47 -3.22 -3.03
N LYS A 315 -4.54 -4.09 -3.44
CA LYS A 315 -4.73 -4.82 -4.68
C LYS A 315 -5.75 -5.90 -4.36
N LYS A 316 -6.83 -5.98 -5.13
CA LYS A 316 -7.68 -7.17 -5.11
C LYS A 316 -6.76 -8.32 -5.52
N GLU A 317 -6.22 -9.06 -4.55
CA GLU A 317 -5.85 -10.44 -4.79
C GLU A 317 -7.10 -11.10 -5.39
N GLU A 318 -6.95 -12.04 -6.32
CA GLU A 318 -8.09 -12.91 -6.67
C GLU A 318 -8.39 -13.77 -5.43
N GLY A 319 -9.06 -13.15 -4.45
CA GLY A 319 -9.48 -13.70 -3.17
C GLY A 319 -10.89 -14.26 -3.28
N GLU A 320 -11.03 -15.43 -2.66
CA GLU A 320 -12.21 -16.25 -2.39
C GLU A 320 -13.59 -15.67 -2.73
N ASP A 321 -14.16 -16.05 -3.88
CA ASP A 321 -15.62 -16.01 -4.01
C ASP A 321 -16.22 -17.15 -3.18
N VAL A 322 -17.20 -16.82 -2.35
CA VAL A 322 -18.01 -17.80 -1.63
C VAL A 322 -18.97 -18.50 -2.61
N GLU A 323 -18.51 -19.59 -3.23
CA GLU A 323 -19.36 -20.43 -4.08
C GLU A 323 -20.37 -21.20 -3.20
N THR A 324 -21.57 -20.66 -3.09
CA THR A 324 -22.65 -21.26 -2.29
C THR A 324 -23.89 -21.51 -3.13
N LYS A 325 -24.47 -22.71 -3.01
CA LYS A 325 -25.88 -22.97 -3.36
C LYS A 325 -26.86 -22.30 -2.38
N LYS A 326 -26.37 -21.51 -1.42
CA LYS A 326 -27.17 -20.82 -0.40
C LYS A 326 -27.21 -19.35 -0.74
N GLU A 327 -28.42 -18.79 -0.82
CA GLU A 327 -28.57 -17.36 -1.04
C GLU A 327 -28.01 -16.56 0.15
N PRO A 328 -27.30 -15.44 -0.10
CA PRO A 328 -26.84 -14.56 0.96
C PRO A 328 -28.03 -13.99 1.73
N ILE A 329 -27.98 -14.05 3.06
CA ILE A 329 -29.03 -13.51 3.92
C ILE A 329 -29.00 -11.99 3.95
N LEU A 330 -27.84 -11.37 3.74
CA LEU A 330 -27.68 -9.91 3.62
C LEU A 330 -26.67 -9.58 2.52
N LYS A 331 -26.86 -8.42 1.92
CA LYS A 331 -25.94 -7.82 0.95
C LYS A 331 -25.72 -6.36 1.32
N GLY A 332 -24.47 -5.94 1.35
CA GLY A 332 -24.05 -4.58 1.63
C GLY A 332 -23.02 -4.09 0.62
N ILE A 333 -22.21 -3.15 1.06
CA ILE A 333 -21.08 -2.58 0.33
C ILE A 333 -19.81 -3.27 0.84
N PRO A 334 -18.96 -3.84 -0.05
CA PRO A 334 -17.67 -4.39 0.33
C PRO A 334 -16.75 -3.25 0.80
N ALA A 335 -16.54 -3.16 2.10
CA ALA A 335 -15.76 -2.09 2.71
C ALA A 335 -14.31 -2.50 2.90
N SER A 336 -14.07 -3.72 3.37
CA SER A 336 -12.73 -4.29 3.61
C SER A 336 -12.73 -5.77 3.22
N PRO A 337 -11.74 -6.24 2.43
CA PRO A 337 -11.72 -7.58 1.85
C PRO A 337 -11.49 -8.70 2.89
N GLY A 338 -11.77 -9.93 2.49
CA GLY A 338 -11.54 -11.17 3.23
C GLY A 338 -12.83 -11.93 3.57
N VAL A 339 -12.71 -13.25 3.76
CA VAL A 339 -13.81 -14.14 4.11
C VAL A 339 -13.58 -14.75 5.49
N VAL A 340 -14.55 -14.66 6.39
CA VAL A 340 -14.43 -15.21 7.75
C VAL A 340 -15.78 -15.61 8.32
N SER A 341 -15.79 -16.66 9.15
CA SER A 341 -16.96 -17.06 9.94
C SER A 341 -16.76 -16.75 11.42
N GLY A 342 -17.82 -16.31 12.08
CA GLY A 342 -17.82 -16.07 13.52
C GLY A 342 -19.24 -15.89 14.07
N LYS A 343 -19.34 -15.81 15.40
CA LYS A 343 -20.62 -15.62 16.09
C LYS A 343 -21.03 -14.16 16.08
N VAL A 344 -22.28 -13.87 15.73
CA VAL A 344 -22.83 -12.52 15.75
C VAL A 344 -22.88 -11.99 17.17
N LYS A 345 -22.38 -10.76 17.33
CA LYS A 345 -22.58 -9.93 18.50
C LYS A 345 -23.19 -8.59 18.09
N LEU A 346 -24.47 -8.42 18.41
CA LEU A 346 -25.21 -7.17 18.26
C LEU A 346 -24.80 -6.20 19.35
N ILE A 347 -24.25 -5.05 18.92
CA ILE A 347 -23.80 -3.97 19.79
C ILE A 347 -24.65 -2.74 19.49
N LYS A 348 -25.43 -2.27 20.46
CA LYS A 348 -26.30 -1.10 20.30
C LYS A 348 -25.52 0.21 20.38
N ASP A 349 -24.58 0.29 21.32
CA ASP A 349 -23.75 1.47 21.59
C ASP A 349 -22.41 1.07 22.24
N SER A 350 -21.51 2.04 22.42
CA SER A 350 -20.14 1.80 22.89
C SER A 350 -20.03 1.27 24.33
N SER A 351 -21.10 1.34 25.15
CA SER A 351 -21.08 0.77 26.51
C SER A 351 -21.14 -0.77 26.51
N GLU A 352 -21.52 -1.39 25.39
CA GLU A 352 -21.66 -2.84 25.28
C GLU A 352 -20.41 -3.51 24.69
N LEU A 353 -19.34 -2.75 24.42
CA LEU A 353 -18.14 -3.27 23.75
C LEU A 353 -17.43 -4.38 24.55
N ASP A 354 -17.54 -4.37 25.88
CA ASP A 354 -16.97 -5.40 26.76
C ASP A 354 -17.61 -6.79 26.54
N LYS A 355 -18.76 -6.84 25.84
CA LYS A 355 -19.44 -8.10 25.50
C LYS A 355 -18.78 -8.84 24.33
N LEU A 356 -17.85 -8.19 23.60
CA LEU A 356 -17.16 -8.75 22.44
C LEU A 356 -15.98 -9.64 22.86
N LYS A 357 -15.86 -10.80 22.22
CA LYS A 357 -14.74 -11.73 22.43
C LYS A 357 -13.94 -11.91 21.15
N LYS A 358 -12.73 -12.46 21.30
CA LYS A 358 -11.86 -12.76 20.16
C LYS A 358 -12.55 -13.71 19.19
N GLY A 359 -12.66 -13.30 17.92
CA GLY A 359 -13.31 -14.09 16.87
C GLY A 359 -14.81 -13.85 16.69
N ASP A 360 -15.43 -12.95 17.46
CA ASP A 360 -16.82 -12.54 17.26
C ASP A 360 -16.97 -11.67 16.00
N VAL A 361 -18.17 -11.68 15.43
CA VAL A 361 -18.58 -10.76 14.37
C VAL A 361 -19.38 -9.62 14.97
N LEU A 362 -18.84 -8.41 14.91
CA LEU A 362 -19.53 -7.22 15.42
C LEU A 362 -20.62 -6.80 14.43
N VAL A 363 -21.86 -6.71 14.90
CA VAL A 363 -23.00 -6.19 14.13
C VAL A 363 -23.57 -4.96 14.84
N ALA A 364 -23.60 -3.82 14.17
CA ALA A 364 -24.10 -2.57 14.75
C ALA A 364 -24.85 -1.73 13.72
N LYS A 365 -25.64 -0.76 14.18
CA LYS A 365 -26.32 0.18 13.26
C LYS A 365 -25.31 1.08 12.55
N MET A 366 -24.37 1.63 13.32
CA MET A 366 -23.22 2.41 12.88
C MET A 366 -22.10 2.24 13.92
N THR A 367 -20.86 2.57 13.57
CA THR A 367 -19.77 2.64 14.55
C THR A 367 -19.33 4.07 14.79
N ASN A 368 -18.68 4.31 15.92
CA ASN A 368 -18.06 5.58 16.25
C ASN A 368 -16.58 5.35 16.66
N PRO A 369 -15.79 6.41 16.92
CA PRO A 369 -14.39 6.27 17.28
C PRO A 369 -14.09 5.42 18.53
N ASP A 370 -15.06 5.18 19.42
CA ASP A 370 -14.87 4.38 20.64
C ASP A 370 -14.80 2.88 20.34
N TYR A 371 -15.32 2.44 19.18
CA TYR A 371 -15.34 1.03 18.79
C TYR A 371 -13.96 0.53 18.35
N VAL A 372 -13.01 1.42 18.07
CA VAL A 372 -11.71 1.08 17.47
C VAL A 372 -10.90 0.11 18.35
N SER A 373 -10.90 0.30 19.67
CA SER A 373 -10.21 -0.60 20.60
C SER A 373 -10.81 -2.01 20.60
N ALA A 374 -12.13 -2.12 20.44
CA ALA A 374 -12.82 -3.39 20.36
C ALA A 374 -12.61 -4.08 19.00
N MET A 375 -12.47 -3.30 17.92
CA MET A 375 -12.24 -3.83 16.56
C MET A 375 -10.94 -4.62 16.45
N GLU A 376 -9.89 -4.34 17.24
CA GLU A 376 -8.65 -5.12 17.19
C GLU A 376 -8.84 -6.61 17.55
N ASN A 377 -9.96 -6.95 18.22
CA ASN A 377 -10.22 -8.30 18.72
C ASN A 377 -11.32 -9.04 17.96
N ILE A 378 -12.03 -8.43 17.00
CA ILE A 378 -13.14 -9.09 16.28
C ILE A 378 -12.66 -9.85 15.04
N ALA A 379 -13.43 -10.84 14.60
CA ALA A 379 -13.20 -11.53 13.33
C ALA A 379 -13.64 -10.68 12.12
N ALA A 380 -14.79 -10.01 12.22
CA ALA A 380 -15.34 -9.19 11.14
C ALA A 380 -16.38 -8.18 11.63
N LEU A 381 -16.76 -7.24 10.74
CA LEU A 381 -17.64 -6.12 11.05
C LEU A 381 -18.78 -5.96 10.02
N ILE A 382 -20.03 -5.91 10.51
CA ILE A 382 -21.22 -5.59 9.70
C ILE A 382 -21.91 -4.35 10.25
N THR A 383 -22.29 -3.42 9.36
CA THR A 383 -23.13 -2.27 9.72
C THR A 383 -24.35 -2.06 8.82
N ASP A 384 -25.44 -1.54 9.41
CA ASP A 384 -26.65 -1.15 8.65
C ASP A 384 -26.42 0.11 7.82
N GLU A 385 -25.76 1.10 8.41
CA GLU A 385 -25.45 2.40 7.81
C GLU A 385 -23.93 2.51 7.54
N GLY A 386 -23.57 3.14 6.44
CA GLY A 386 -22.17 3.33 6.06
C GLY A 386 -21.96 3.31 4.54
N GLY A 387 -20.86 3.91 4.11
CA GLY A 387 -20.36 3.82 2.73
C GLY A 387 -18.99 3.17 2.72
N GLN A 388 -18.47 2.85 1.53
CA GLN A 388 -17.14 2.25 1.38
C GLN A 388 -16.05 3.14 2.03
N THR A 389 -16.33 4.41 2.26
CA THR A 389 -15.36 5.44 2.64
C THR A 389 -15.61 6.00 4.04
N SER A 390 -16.61 5.46 4.75
CA SER A 390 -16.90 5.87 6.12
C SER A 390 -15.70 5.58 7.02
N HIS A 391 -15.62 6.29 8.14
CA HIS A 391 -14.63 6.03 9.19
C HIS A 391 -14.53 4.53 9.54
N THR A 392 -15.67 3.86 9.63
CA THR A 392 -15.78 2.41 9.82
C THR A 392 -14.99 1.60 8.79
N SER A 393 -15.18 1.90 7.50
CA SER A 393 -14.57 1.18 6.39
C SER A 393 -13.06 1.44 6.30
N VAL A 394 -12.61 2.65 6.63
CA VAL A 394 -11.18 3.00 6.67
C VAL A 394 -10.48 2.24 7.80
N VAL A 395 -11.02 2.29 9.03
CA VAL A 395 -10.43 1.60 10.18
C VAL A 395 -10.43 0.07 9.97
N ALA A 396 -11.52 -0.50 9.46
CA ALA A 396 -11.58 -1.94 9.20
C ALA A 396 -10.50 -2.39 8.20
N ARG A 397 -10.22 -1.59 7.17
CA ARG A 397 -9.10 -1.85 6.25
C ARG A 397 -7.76 -1.76 6.94
N GLU A 398 -7.52 -0.69 7.69
CA GLU A 398 -6.24 -0.47 8.40
C GLU A 398 -5.89 -1.66 9.29
N LEU A 399 -6.90 -2.19 9.99
CA LEU A 399 -6.79 -3.36 10.86
C LEU A 399 -6.84 -4.71 10.12
N GLY A 400 -7.11 -4.72 8.81
CA GLY A 400 -7.18 -5.94 8.00
C GLY A 400 -8.36 -6.84 8.30
N ILE A 401 -9.47 -6.27 8.77
CA ILE A 401 -10.66 -7.00 9.21
C ILE A 401 -11.69 -7.00 8.06
N PRO A 402 -12.25 -8.15 7.66
CA PRO A 402 -13.36 -8.20 6.70
C PRO A 402 -14.55 -7.35 7.13
N CYS A 403 -15.08 -6.53 6.22
CA CYS A 403 -16.13 -5.57 6.55
C CYS A 403 -17.17 -5.38 5.45
N VAL A 404 -18.44 -5.43 5.85
CA VAL A 404 -19.61 -5.16 5.00
C VAL A 404 -20.44 -4.05 5.64
N VAL A 405 -20.64 -2.94 4.92
CA VAL A 405 -21.37 -1.77 5.44
C VAL A 405 -22.60 -1.47 4.61
N GLY A 406 -23.54 -0.69 5.14
CA GLY A 406 -24.71 -0.27 4.35
C GLY A 406 -25.66 -1.43 4.02
N THR A 407 -25.80 -2.40 4.93
CA THR A 407 -26.71 -3.56 4.76
C THR A 407 -28.19 -3.22 4.99
N GLU A 408 -28.47 -2.02 5.53
CA GLU A 408 -29.77 -1.45 5.89
C GLU A 408 -30.59 -2.20 6.96
N LYS A 409 -30.38 -3.52 7.13
CA LYS A 409 -31.23 -4.40 7.94
C LYS A 409 -30.50 -5.52 8.69
N ALA A 410 -29.17 -5.50 8.77
CA ALA A 410 -28.41 -6.52 9.52
C ALA A 410 -28.79 -6.57 11.00
N THR A 411 -28.91 -5.43 11.68
CA THR A 411 -29.26 -5.41 13.12
C THR A 411 -30.65 -5.98 13.43
N LYS A 412 -31.54 -6.02 12.42
CA LYS A 412 -32.89 -6.58 12.53
C LYS A 412 -32.96 -8.05 12.12
N LYS A 413 -32.09 -8.47 11.19
CA LYS A 413 -32.14 -9.81 10.58
C LYS A 413 -31.26 -10.83 11.29
N LEU A 414 -30.15 -10.40 11.90
CA LEU A 414 -29.21 -11.28 12.61
C LEU A 414 -29.54 -11.35 14.10
N LYS A 415 -29.22 -12.48 14.75
CA LYS A 415 -29.44 -12.69 16.19
C LYS A 415 -28.12 -12.89 16.95
N ASN A 416 -28.09 -12.48 18.22
CA ASN A 416 -26.91 -12.70 19.08
C ASN A 416 -26.56 -14.19 19.16
N GLY A 417 -25.27 -14.52 19.02
CA GLY A 417 -24.74 -15.89 19.07
C GLY A 417 -24.88 -16.69 17.78
N GLU A 418 -25.60 -16.16 16.77
CA GLU A 418 -25.81 -16.80 15.49
C GLU A 418 -24.49 -16.93 14.72
N MET A 419 -24.17 -18.12 14.24
CA MET A 419 -22.98 -18.34 13.43
C MET A 419 -23.23 -17.84 12.01
N ILE A 420 -22.36 -16.98 11.48
CA ILE A 420 -22.45 -16.46 10.11
C ILE A 420 -21.11 -16.50 9.41
N THR A 421 -21.14 -16.36 8.09
CA THR A 421 -19.95 -16.16 7.26
C THR A 421 -20.07 -14.85 6.50
N ILE A 422 -19.00 -14.06 6.55
CA ILE A 422 -18.90 -12.77 5.89
C ILE A 422 -17.94 -12.91 4.72
N ASP A 423 -18.35 -12.38 3.58
CA ASP A 423 -17.54 -12.13 2.41
C ASP A 423 -17.38 -10.62 2.25
N GLY A 424 -16.24 -10.11 2.73
CA GLY A 424 -15.88 -8.70 2.66
C GLY A 424 -15.47 -8.24 1.25
N ASP A 425 -15.13 -9.18 0.37
CA ASP A 425 -14.71 -8.92 -1.01
C ASP A 425 -15.90 -8.52 -1.89
N ASP A 426 -17.03 -9.23 -1.75
CA ASP A 426 -18.26 -8.99 -2.51
C ASP A 426 -19.38 -8.34 -1.70
N GLY A 427 -19.19 -8.18 -0.39
CA GLY A 427 -20.14 -7.51 0.50
C GLY A 427 -21.35 -8.39 0.85
N LEU A 428 -21.12 -9.69 1.03
CA LEU A 428 -22.17 -10.68 1.24
C LEU A 428 -22.10 -11.29 2.66
N VAL A 429 -23.25 -11.66 3.20
CA VAL A 429 -23.35 -12.33 4.51
C VAL A 429 -24.23 -13.56 4.36
N TYR A 430 -23.77 -14.68 4.91
CA TYR A 430 -24.42 -15.98 4.82
C TYR A 430 -24.70 -16.55 6.21
N LEU A 431 -25.76 -17.35 6.31
CA LEU A 431 -26.11 -18.06 7.55
C LEU A 431 -25.25 -19.32 7.73
N GLY A 432 -24.75 -19.51 8.95
CA GLY A 432 -23.93 -20.65 9.35
C GLY A 432 -22.44 -20.44 9.10
N LYS A 433 -21.65 -21.42 9.59
CA LYS A 433 -20.23 -21.54 9.24
C LYS A 433 -20.16 -22.20 7.88
N LEU A 434 -19.98 -21.39 6.85
CA LEU A 434 -19.60 -21.90 5.55
C LEU A 434 -18.12 -22.20 5.63
N SER A 435 -17.70 -23.37 5.17
CA SER A 435 -16.32 -23.49 4.74
C SER A 435 -16.15 -22.51 3.61
N ALA A 436 -15.22 -21.57 3.74
CA ALA A 436 -14.61 -20.96 2.57
C ALA A 436 -14.00 -22.12 1.79
N LYS A 437 -14.79 -22.74 0.89
CA LYS A 437 -14.20 -23.44 -0.22
C LYS A 437 -13.58 -22.31 -1.00
N HIS A 438 -12.25 -22.23 -0.98
CA HIS A 438 -11.54 -21.53 -2.05
C HIS A 438 -12.29 -21.87 -3.32
N LYS A 439 -12.81 -20.86 -4.02
CA LYS A 439 -13.28 -21.04 -5.40
C LYS A 439 -12.33 -22.04 -6.00
N LYS A 440 -12.84 -23.18 -6.47
CA LYS A 440 -12.03 -24.19 -7.19
C LYS A 440 -11.04 -23.37 -7.97
N LYS A 441 -9.72 -23.52 -7.69
CA LYS A 441 -8.64 -23.01 -8.54
C LYS A 441 -9.25 -23.06 -9.93
N ILE A 442 -9.46 -21.91 -10.61
CA ILE A 442 -9.86 -21.98 -12.02
C ILE A 442 -8.96 -23.07 -12.57
N ASN A 443 -9.55 -24.07 -13.23
CA ASN A 443 -8.84 -25.30 -13.57
C ASN A 443 -7.78 -25.03 -14.67
N TYR A 444 -7.02 -23.94 -14.56
CA TYR A 444 -5.68 -23.67 -15.07
C TYR A 444 -4.74 -24.86 -14.87
N LYS A 445 -5.05 -25.74 -13.91
CA LYS A 445 -4.33 -26.99 -13.70
C LYS A 445 -4.22 -27.84 -14.97
N ASN A 446 -5.12 -27.73 -15.95
CA ASN A 446 -5.05 -28.57 -17.16
C ASN A 446 -4.81 -27.80 -18.47
N VAL A 447 -4.41 -26.52 -18.39
CA VAL A 447 -4.04 -25.76 -19.58
C VAL A 447 -2.62 -26.16 -19.97
N LYS A 448 -2.49 -26.99 -21.01
CA LYS A 448 -1.20 -27.34 -21.60
C LYS A 448 -0.64 -26.12 -22.33
N THR A 449 0.62 -25.78 -22.05
CA THR A 449 1.38 -24.74 -22.73
C THR A 449 2.65 -25.34 -23.30
N LYS A 450 3.13 -24.84 -24.45
CA LYS A 450 4.43 -25.22 -25.02
C LYS A 450 5.57 -24.51 -24.28
N THR A 451 5.41 -23.21 -24.02
CA THR A 451 6.30 -22.44 -23.14
C THR A 451 6.07 -22.91 -21.69
N LYS A 452 7.16 -23.34 -21.04
CA LYS A 452 7.14 -23.86 -19.67
C LYS A 452 6.95 -22.72 -18.66
N ILE A 453 6.18 -22.94 -17.61
CA ILE A 453 5.98 -21.97 -16.52
C ILE A 453 6.75 -22.43 -15.29
N TYR A 454 7.86 -21.77 -15.05
CA TYR A 454 8.71 -22.00 -13.89
C TYR A 454 8.34 -21.09 -12.72
N MET A 455 8.85 -21.42 -11.54
CA MET A 455 8.64 -20.67 -10.31
C MET A 455 9.96 -20.07 -9.79
N ASN A 456 9.88 -18.88 -9.20
CA ASN A 456 10.96 -18.25 -8.45
C ASN A 456 10.84 -18.62 -6.96
N LEU A 457 11.90 -19.13 -6.36
CA LEU A 457 11.96 -19.45 -4.93
C LEU A 457 13.19 -18.81 -4.29
N GLY A 458 12.97 -18.18 -3.14
CA GLY A 458 14.05 -17.62 -2.30
C GLY A 458 14.43 -18.51 -1.11
N GLN A 459 13.45 -19.13 -0.47
CA GLN A 459 13.66 -19.90 0.76
C GLN A 459 13.34 -21.37 0.54
N SER A 460 14.15 -22.28 1.10
CA SER A 460 13.91 -23.71 1.00
C SER A 460 12.71 -24.18 1.85
N LYS A 461 12.43 -23.48 2.96
CA LYS A 461 11.32 -23.82 3.88
C LYS A 461 9.94 -23.77 3.22
N ILE A 462 9.75 -22.88 2.25
CA ILE A 462 8.46 -22.68 1.56
C ILE A 462 8.26 -23.66 0.38
N ALA A 463 9.26 -24.49 0.02
CA ALA A 463 9.16 -25.42 -1.10
C ALA A 463 7.96 -26.37 -0.99
N HIS A 464 7.77 -27.01 0.18
CA HIS A 464 6.63 -27.91 0.40
C HIS A 464 5.27 -27.22 0.32
N LYS A 465 5.18 -25.93 0.66
CA LYS A 465 3.93 -25.15 0.58
C LYS A 465 3.46 -25.02 -0.88
N TYR A 466 4.39 -25.06 -1.83
CA TYR A 466 4.11 -24.83 -3.24
C TYR A 466 4.22 -26.08 -4.11
N LYS A 467 4.46 -27.26 -3.53
CA LYS A 467 4.52 -28.55 -4.24
C LYS A 467 3.26 -28.82 -5.08
N ASP A 468 2.10 -28.39 -4.59
CA ASP A 468 0.78 -28.61 -5.22
C ASP A 468 0.42 -27.54 -6.28
N ILE A 469 1.31 -26.57 -6.52
CA ILE A 469 1.21 -25.66 -7.64
C ILE A 469 1.74 -26.39 -8.88
N LYS A 470 0.94 -26.44 -9.95
CA LYS A 470 1.36 -27.01 -11.23
C LYS A 470 2.31 -26.04 -11.96
N CYS A 471 3.55 -25.96 -11.49
CA CYS A 471 4.67 -25.41 -12.24
C CYS A 471 5.41 -26.52 -13.01
N ASP A 472 6.18 -26.12 -14.00
CA ASP A 472 6.99 -27.02 -14.85
C ASP A 472 8.44 -27.12 -14.34
N GLY A 473 8.77 -26.47 -13.22
CA GLY A 473 10.09 -26.43 -12.59
C GLY A 473 10.31 -25.17 -11.76
N ILE A 474 11.50 -25.03 -11.19
CA ILE A 474 12.01 -23.83 -10.54
C ILE A 474 13.01 -23.17 -11.48
N GLY A 475 12.71 -21.95 -11.94
CA GLY A 475 13.52 -21.24 -12.93
C GLY A 475 14.49 -20.24 -12.31
N LEU A 476 14.35 -20.01 -11.00
CA LEU A 476 15.26 -19.23 -10.19
C LEU A 476 15.14 -19.65 -8.73
N PHE A 477 16.13 -20.41 -8.26
CA PHE A 477 16.33 -20.67 -6.83
C PHE A 477 17.54 -19.88 -6.33
N ARG A 478 17.30 -18.95 -5.40
CA ARG A 478 18.29 -17.95 -4.97
C ARG A 478 19.14 -18.43 -3.79
N ALA A 479 20.46 -18.39 -3.94
CA ALA A 479 21.41 -18.76 -2.90
C ALA A 479 21.51 -17.73 -1.74
N GLU A 480 21.13 -16.46 -1.94
CA GLU A 480 21.42 -15.38 -0.98
C GLU A 480 20.75 -15.58 0.39
N PHE A 481 19.55 -16.17 0.41
CA PHE A 481 18.86 -16.49 1.67
C PHE A 481 19.61 -17.54 2.49
N MET A 482 20.42 -18.41 1.86
CA MET A 482 21.21 -19.40 2.59
C MET A 482 22.32 -18.71 3.38
N VAL A 483 22.96 -17.69 2.80
CA VAL A 483 23.97 -16.86 3.47
C VAL A 483 23.35 -16.01 4.57
N ALA A 484 22.19 -15.40 4.33
CA ALA A 484 21.49 -14.63 5.36
C ALA A 484 21.13 -15.50 6.58
N GLU A 485 20.76 -16.76 6.36
CA GLU A 485 20.45 -17.71 7.45
C GLU A 485 21.70 -18.27 8.16
N LEU A 486 22.89 -18.26 7.54
CA LEU A 486 24.15 -18.57 8.22
C LEU A 486 24.47 -17.53 9.32
N GLY A 487 24.02 -16.29 9.14
CA GLY A 487 24.19 -15.18 10.10
C GLY A 487 25.61 -14.60 10.19
N GLU A 488 26.62 -15.30 9.67
CA GLU A 488 28.02 -14.87 9.61
C GLU A 488 28.54 -14.81 8.17
N HIS A 489 29.53 -13.97 7.93
CA HIS A 489 30.17 -13.85 6.62
C HIS A 489 30.86 -15.18 6.25
N PRO A 490 30.70 -15.73 5.04
CA PRO A 490 31.26 -17.03 4.71
C PRO A 490 32.79 -17.10 4.83
N ASN A 491 33.54 -16.07 4.39
CA ASN A 491 35.00 -16.05 4.59
C ASN A 491 35.41 -15.98 6.08
N TYR A 492 34.54 -15.47 6.96
CA TYR A 492 34.78 -15.50 8.41
C TYR A 492 34.64 -16.92 8.98
N LEU A 493 33.69 -17.69 8.46
CA LEU A 493 33.52 -19.11 8.81
C LEU A 493 34.67 -19.96 8.23
N ILE A 494 35.12 -19.66 7.01
CA ILE A 494 36.28 -20.34 6.39
C ILE A 494 37.54 -20.13 7.23
N GLU A 495 37.83 -18.90 7.69
CA GLU A 495 38.98 -18.66 8.57
C GLU A 495 38.90 -19.36 9.92
N LYS A 496 37.70 -19.74 10.38
CA LYS A 496 37.49 -20.54 11.59
C LYS A 496 37.64 -22.05 11.36
N GLY A 497 37.84 -22.50 10.12
CA GLY A 497 37.81 -23.92 9.76
C GLY A 497 36.39 -24.52 9.75
N GLU A 498 35.35 -23.69 9.54
CA GLU A 498 33.94 -24.13 9.47
C GLU A 498 33.45 -24.34 8.02
N GLU A 499 34.31 -24.71 7.08
CA GLU A 499 33.94 -24.91 5.66
C GLU A 499 32.89 -26.01 5.49
N GLU A 500 33.03 -27.12 6.20
CA GLU A 500 32.10 -28.24 6.16
C GLU A 500 30.70 -27.82 6.64
N LYS A 501 30.59 -26.87 7.56
CA LYS A 501 29.29 -26.34 7.99
C LYS A 501 28.58 -25.61 6.85
N ILE A 502 29.31 -24.81 6.06
CA ILE A 502 28.77 -24.12 4.89
C ILE A 502 28.26 -25.16 3.87
N VAL A 503 29.10 -26.14 3.54
CA VAL A 503 28.78 -27.19 2.56
C VAL A 503 27.55 -28.00 3.00
N ASN A 504 27.50 -28.42 4.26
CA ASN A 504 26.39 -29.20 4.81
C ASN A 504 25.09 -28.39 4.89
N GLU A 505 25.16 -27.11 5.25
CA GLU A 505 23.98 -26.27 5.30
C GLU A 505 23.41 -25.98 3.90
N PHE A 506 24.28 -25.68 2.94
CA PHE A 506 23.89 -25.43 1.55
C PHE A 506 23.31 -26.69 0.93
N SER A 507 24.05 -27.82 0.98
CA SER A 507 23.60 -29.10 0.40
C SER A 507 22.25 -29.53 0.98
N ARG A 508 22.06 -29.46 2.30
CA ARG A 508 20.77 -29.78 2.94
C ARG A 508 19.61 -28.92 2.42
N LYS A 509 19.82 -27.61 2.28
CA LYS A 509 18.77 -26.69 1.78
C LYS A 509 18.49 -26.87 0.29
N ILE A 510 19.53 -27.12 -0.49
CA ILE A 510 19.44 -27.38 -1.93
C ILE A 510 18.70 -28.70 -2.18
N LYS A 511 19.13 -29.78 -1.51
CA LYS A 511 18.48 -31.10 -1.55
C LYS A 511 16.98 -30.99 -1.30
N LYS A 512 16.58 -30.27 -0.24
CA LYS A 512 15.16 -30.10 0.10
C LYS A 512 14.33 -29.52 -1.06
N VAL A 513 14.88 -28.62 -1.86
CA VAL A 513 14.17 -28.06 -3.02
C VAL A 513 14.24 -29.03 -4.20
N ALA A 514 15.40 -29.60 -4.48
CA ALA A 514 15.59 -30.56 -5.57
C ALA A 514 14.65 -31.77 -5.45
N GLU A 515 14.54 -32.33 -4.24
CA GLU A 515 13.68 -33.45 -3.87
C GLU A 515 12.19 -33.14 -4.09
N VAL A 516 11.73 -31.99 -3.60
CA VAL A 516 10.30 -31.61 -3.70
C VAL A 516 9.84 -31.45 -5.15
N PHE A 517 10.74 -31.05 -6.05
CA PHE A 517 10.39 -30.76 -7.43
C PHE A 517 10.82 -31.83 -8.43
N GLN A 518 11.49 -32.91 -8.01
CA GLN A 518 11.90 -34.00 -8.90
C GLN A 518 10.68 -34.63 -9.62
N PRO A 519 10.75 -34.94 -10.93
CA PRO A 519 11.89 -34.80 -11.85
C PRO A 519 11.99 -33.42 -12.55
N LYS A 520 11.22 -32.41 -12.13
CA LYS A 520 11.22 -31.09 -12.77
C LYS A 520 12.51 -30.33 -12.46
N PRO A 521 13.03 -29.52 -13.41
CA PRO A 521 14.29 -28.82 -13.23
C PRO A 521 14.22 -27.81 -12.09
N VAL A 522 15.35 -27.68 -11.38
CA VAL A 522 15.60 -26.67 -10.35
C VAL A 522 16.84 -25.90 -10.73
N VAL A 523 16.65 -24.71 -11.30
CA VAL A 523 17.73 -23.81 -11.70
C VAL A 523 18.20 -23.03 -10.48
N TYR A 524 19.29 -23.49 -9.87
CA TYR A 524 19.98 -22.84 -8.76
C TYR A 524 20.83 -21.69 -9.29
N ARG A 525 20.57 -20.46 -8.84
CA ARG A 525 21.44 -19.32 -9.10
C ARG A 525 22.47 -19.22 -7.99
N SER A 526 23.74 -19.27 -8.36
CA SER A 526 24.83 -19.07 -7.40
C SER A 526 24.81 -17.67 -6.79
N LEU A 527 25.59 -17.47 -5.73
CA LEU A 527 25.56 -16.26 -4.91
C LEU A 527 25.80 -14.95 -5.67
N ASP A 528 24.83 -14.03 -5.63
CA ASP A 528 24.90 -12.72 -6.29
C ASP A 528 24.76 -11.55 -5.29
N LEU A 529 25.23 -11.72 -4.05
CA LEU A 529 25.25 -10.64 -3.06
C LEU A 529 26.29 -9.58 -3.44
N LYS A 530 25.97 -8.32 -3.14
CA LYS A 530 26.85 -7.16 -3.29
C LYS A 530 27.78 -7.03 -2.08
N THR A 531 28.90 -6.33 -2.24
CA THR A 531 29.87 -6.05 -1.17
C THR A 531 29.23 -5.42 0.08
N ASN A 532 28.33 -4.45 -0.11
CA ASN A 532 27.60 -3.82 0.99
C ASN A 532 26.64 -4.76 1.71
N GLU A 533 26.08 -5.77 1.03
CA GLU A 533 25.21 -6.77 1.63
C GLU A 533 26.03 -7.79 2.45
N TYR A 534 27.16 -8.27 1.91
CA TYR A 534 28.11 -9.11 2.65
C TYR A 534 28.69 -8.38 3.86
N SER A 535 29.03 -7.10 3.73
CA SER A 535 29.61 -6.30 4.82
C SER A 535 28.69 -6.16 6.03
N ASN A 536 27.37 -6.33 5.85
CA ASN A 536 26.38 -6.26 6.92
C ASN A 536 26.27 -7.56 7.73
N LEU A 537 26.87 -8.66 7.27
CA LEU A 537 26.94 -9.90 8.02
C LEU A 537 27.97 -9.80 9.15
N LYS A 538 27.80 -10.62 10.19
CA LYS A 538 28.78 -10.70 11.29
C LYS A 538 30.15 -11.13 10.73
N GLY A 539 31.20 -10.35 11.02
CA GLY A 539 32.55 -10.55 10.48
C GLY A 539 32.77 -10.02 9.05
N GLY A 540 31.74 -9.53 8.37
CA GLY A 540 31.81 -9.16 6.94
C GLY A 540 32.71 -7.96 6.62
N LYS A 541 32.75 -6.94 7.50
CA LYS A 541 33.58 -5.73 7.31
C LYS A 541 35.07 -6.00 7.09
N LYS A 542 35.58 -7.16 7.52
CA LYS A 542 36.99 -7.56 7.32
C LYS A 542 37.30 -7.91 5.86
N TYR A 543 36.34 -8.50 5.14
CA TYR A 543 36.55 -9.04 3.80
C TYR A 543 35.97 -8.14 2.70
N GLU A 544 35.12 -7.20 3.07
CA GLU A 544 34.32 -6.41 2.13
C GLU A 544 34.81 -4.97 2.10
N SER A 545 35.44 -4.58 0.99
CA SER A 545 35.81 -3.19 0.74
C SER A 545 34.57 -2.36 0.40
N LYS A 546 34.57 -1.09 0.80
CA LYS A 546 33.47 -0.16 0.50
C LYS A 546 33.54 0.25 -0.97
N GLU A 547 32.52 -0.11 -1.73
CA GLU A 547 32.36 0.33 -3.12
C GLU A 547 31.40 1.53 -3.23
N ASN A 548 31.72 2.48 -4.10
CA ASN A 548 30.84 3.63 -4.39
C ASN A 548 29.56 3.20 -5.12
N ASN A 549 29.65 2.18 -5.97
CA ASN A 549 28.52 1.67 -6.76
C ASN A 549 28.42 0.14 -6.65
N PRO A 550 27.92 -0.41 -5.52
CA PRO A 550 27.85 -1.86 -5.31
C PRO A 550 27.05 -2.63 -6.36
N MET A 551 26.15 -1.95 -7.09
CA MET A 551 25.36 -2.53 -8.18
C MET A 551 26.21 -3.03 -9.36
N ILE A 552 27.31 -2.36 -9.68
CA ILE A 552 28.25 -2.71 -10.76
C ILE A 552 29.59 -3.28 -10.25
N GLY A 553 29.70 -3.43 -8.93
CA GLY A 553 30.93 -3.76 -8.22
C GLY A 553 31.28 -5.25 -8.16
N TRP A 554 31.98 -5.62 -7.08
CA TRP A 554 32.60 -6.92 -6.88
C TRP A 554 31.59 -8.01 -6.44
N ARG A 555 30.88 -8.56 -7.43
CA ARG A 555 29.83 -9.60 -7.29
C ARG A 555 29.77 -10.55 -8.50
N GLY A 556 28.98 -11.62 -8.35
CA GLY A 556 28.74 -12.64 -9.37
C GLY A 556 30.03 -13.27 -9.89
N ALA A 557 30.09 -13.57 -11.19
CA ALA A 557 31.22 -14.27 -11.82
C ALA A 557 32.60 -13.68 -11.47
N ALA A 558 32.74 -12.35 -11.49
CA ALA A 558 34.01 -11.70 -11.15
C ALA A 558 34.48 -12.04 -9.73
N ARG A 559 33.57 -12.08 -8.75
CA ARG A 559 33.90 -12.45 -7.37
C ARG A 559 34.39 -13.88 -7.29
N TYR A 560 33.72 -14.81 -7.98
CA TYR A 560 34.09 -16.23 -7.96
C TYR A 560 35.50 -16.46 -8.51
N ILE A 561 35.91 -15.66 -9.51
CA ILE A 561 37.23 -15.79 -10.14
C ILE A 561 38.31 -15.20 -9.23
N THR A 562 38.07 -14.03 -8.64
CA THR A 562 39.07 -13.34 -7.81
C THR A 562 39.17 -13.89 -6.39
N ASP A 563 38.07 -14.43 -5.83
CA ASP A 563 38.04 -15.11 -4.53
C ASP A 563 37.21 -16.40 -4.64
N PRO A 564 37.84 -17.51 -5.09
CA PRO A 564 37.12 -18.74 -5.41
C PRO A 564 36.71 -19.56 -4.18
N ARG A 565 37.15 -19.20 -2.97
CA ARG A 565 36.99 -20.04 -1.76
C ARG A 565 35.53 -20.39 -1.52
N LEU A 566 34.65 -19.39 -1.49
CA LEU A 566 33.21 -19.59 -1.26
C LEU A 566 32.55 -20.32 -2.43
N PHE A 567 32.89 -19.97 -3.66
CA PHE A 567 32.31 -20.60 -4.85
C PHE A 567 32.68 -22.09 -4.95
N LYS A 568 33.92 -22.47 -4.61
CA LYS A 568 34.33 -23.88 -4.51
C LYS A 568 33.51 -24.67 -3.49
N LEU A 569 33.19 -24.08 -2.33
CA LEU A 569 32.31 -24.71 -1.33
C LEU A 569 30.87 -24.82 -1.83
N GLU A 570 30.37 -23.81 -2.56
CA GLU A 570 29.05 -23.83 -3.19
C GLU A 570 28.96 -24.93 -4.25
N LEU A 571 29.98 -25.10 -5.10
CA LEU A 571 30.09 -26.20 -6.07
C LEU A 571 30.16 -27.56 -5.38
N LYS A 572 30.94 -27.70 -4.30
CA LYS A 572 30.99 -28.95 -3.50
C LYS A 572 29.62 -29.30 -2.93
N ALA A 573 28.86 -28.30 -2.45
CA ALA A 573 27.50 -28.51 -1.95
C ALA A 573 26.53 -28.96 -3.06
N LEU A 574 26.61 -28.36 -4.25
CA LEU A 574 25.82 -28.78 -5.41
C LEU A 574 26.17 -30.20 -5.85
N LYS A 575 27.47 -30.52 -5.93
CA LYS A 575 27.95 -31.85 -6.31
C LYS A 575 27.44 -32.91 -5.34
N LYS A 576 27.57 -32.67 -4.03
CA LYS A 576 27.04 -33.56 -3.00
C LYS A 576 25.56 -33.89 -3.22
N VAL A 577 24.74 -32.90 -3.58
CA VAL A 577 23.31 -33.13 -3.87
C VAL A 577 23.11 -33.91 -5.17
N ARG A 578 23.89 -33.63 -6.23
CA ARG A 578 23.78 -34.38 -7.49
C ARG A 578 24.24 -35.83 -7.35
N ASP A 579 25.33 -36.09 -6.62
CA ASP A 579 25.85 -37.43 -6.34
C ASP A 579 24.82 -38.30 -5.56
N GLU A 580 23.88 -37.67 -4.85
CA GLU A 580 22.73 -38.33 -4.20
C GLU A 580 21.56 -38.65 -5.18
N GLY A 581 21.72 -38.37 -6.48
CA GLY A 581 20.76 -38.73 -7.54
C GLY A 581 19.76 -37.63 -7.95
N TYR A 582 19.98 -36.38 -7.52
CA TYR A 582 19.12 -35.25 -7.88
C TYR A 582 19.56 -34.56 -9.19
N ASP A 583 19.47 -35.29 -10.29
CA ASP A 583 19.90 -34.84 -11.63
C ASP A 583 19.14 -33.60 -12.14
N ASN A 584 17.99 -33.30 -11.55
CA ASN A 584 17.16 -32.14 -11.90
C ASN A 584 17.72 -30.80 -11.39
N LEU A 585 18.82 -30.80 -10.62
CA LEU A 585 19.47 -29.61 -10.10
C LEU A 585 20.45 -29.01 -11.11
N TRP A 586 20.15 -27.82 -11.64
CA TRP A 586 20.96 -27.11 -12.63
C TRP A 586 21.64 -25.89 -12.01
N LEU A 587 22.78 -25.47 -12.57
CA LEU A 587 23.53 -24.30 -12.08
C LEU A 587 23.35 -23.12 -13.03
N MET A 588 23.05 -21.94 -12.50
CA MET A 588 23.00 -20.67 -13.21
C MET A 588 23.97 -19.66 -12.62
N ILE A 589 24.84 -19.11 -13.45
CA ILE A 589 25.85 -18.12 -13.06
C ILE A 589 25.30 -16.69 -13.26
N PRO A 590 25.21 -15.87 -12.21
CA PRO A 590 24.80 -14.47 -12.30
C PRO A 590 25.96 -13.56 -12.72
N PHE A 591 25.60 -12.38 -13.23
CA PHE A 591 26.47 -11.24 -13.46
C PHE A 591 27.71 -11.54 -14.31
N VAL A 592 27.54 -12.38 -15.35
CA VAL A 592 28.60 -12.70 -16.32
C VAL A 592 28.71 -11.56 -17.32
N ARG A 593 29.85 -10.85 -17.29
CA ARG A 593 30.16 -9.69 -18.12
C ARG A 593 30.88 -10.07 -19.40
N THR A 594 31.78 -11.04 -19.35
CA THR A 594 32.64 -11.39 -20.49
C THR A 594 32.70 -12.90 -20.76
N ILE A 595 33.09 -13.25 -21.99
CA ILE A 595 33.34 -14.64 -22.40
C ILE A 595 34.47 -15.26 -21.57
N TRP A 596 35.51 -14.48 -21.25
CA TRP A 596 36.62 -14.93 -20.43
C TRP A 596 36.16 -15.34 -19.02
N GLU A 597 35.27 -14.55 -18.39
CA GLU A 597 34.71 -14.91 -17.09
C GLU A 597 33.98 -16.26 -17.17
N LEU A 598 33.15 -16.48 -18.19
CA LEU A 598 32.47 -17.78 -18.36
C LEU A 598 33.48 -18.93 -18.50
N ARG A 599 34.54 -18.78 -19.28
CA ARG A 599 35.59 -19.80 -19.43
C ARG A 599 36.23 -20.17 -18.09
N GLN A 600 36.57 -19.17 -17.26
CA GLN A 600 37.12 -19.42 -15.93
C GLN A 600 36.13 -20.16 -15.02
N ILE A 601 34.86 -19.76 -15.03
CA ILE A 601 33.82 -20.46 -14.26
C ILE A 601 33.64 -21.90 -14.72
N LYS A 602 33.67 -22.17 -16.03
CA LYS A 602 33.59 -23.53 -16.56
C LYS A 602 34.75 -24.41 -16.10
N MET A 603 35.97 -23.85 -16.02
CA MET A 603 37.13 -24.57 -15.47
C MET A 603 36.88 -24.96 -14.00
N MET A 604 36.42 -24.02 -13.17
CA MET A 604 36.10 -24.30 -11.76
C MET A 604 34.99 -25.35 -11.59
N ILE A 605 33.95 -25.31 -12.43
CA ILE A 605 32.87 -26.31 -12.43
C ILE A 605 33.43 -27.69 -12.79
N LYS A 606 34.28 -27.78 -13.82
CA LYS A 606 34.92 -29.03 -14.23
C LYS A 606 35.82 -29.58 -13.14
N GLU A 607 36.67 -28.74 -12.54
CA GLU A 607 37.55 -29.12 -11.42
C GLU A 607 36.80 -29.63 -10.19
N SER A 608 35.58 -29.14 -9.96
CA SER A 608 34.75 -29.62 -8.85
C SER A 608 34.12 -30.99 -9.11
N GLY A 609 34.15 -31.52 -10.34
CA GLY A 609 33.47 -32.74 -10.74
C GLY A 609 31.93 -32.62 -10.79
N LEU A 610 31.41 -31.39 -10.86
CA LEU A 610 29.96 -31.12 -10.87
C LEU A 610 29.35 -31.41 -12.25
N SER A 611 30.15 -31.28 -13.31
CA SER A 611 29.76 -31.51 -14.70
C SER A 611 30.23 -32.86 -15.26
N ASP A 612 30.60 -33.81 -14.38
CA ASP A 612 31.08 -35.13 -14.82
C ASP A 612 29.96 -36.00 -15.38
N ASP A 613 28.70 -35.72 -14.98
CA ASP A 613 27.53 -36.38 -15.52
C ASP A 613 26.96 -35.61 -16.74
N ASN A 614 26.50 -36.36 -17.75
CA ASN A 614 25.95 -35.79 -18.99
C ASN A 614 24.56 -35.13 -18.82
N LYS A 615 23.99 -35.14 -17.62
CA LYS A 615 22.67 -34.54 -17.31
C LYS A 615 22.82 -33.16 -16.66
N PHE A 616 24.03 -32.76 -16.29
CA PHE A 616 24.30 -31.44 -15.76
C PHE A 616 23.95 -30.37 -16.81
N GLN A 617 23.48 -29.23 -16.33
CA GLN A 617 23.09 -28.10 -17.18
C GLN A 617 23.68 -26.83 -16.59
N LEU A 618 24.42 -26.10 -17.42
CA LEU A 618 25.01 -24.82 -17.09
C LEU A 618 24.25 -23.69 -17.79
N TRP A 619 23.67 -22.82 -16.99
CA TRP A 619 22.96 -21.63 -17.43
C TRP A 619 23.73 -20.37 -17.06
N ILE A 620 23.47 -19.27 -17.77
CA ILE A 620 23.92 -17.93 -17.36
C ILE A 620 22.73 -16.97 -17.23
N MET A 621 22.86 -15.99 -16.35
CA MET A 621 21.92 -14.89 -16.30
C MET A 621 22.33 -13.81 -17.31
N VAL A 622 21.45 -13.50 -18.26
CA VAL A 622 21.63 -12.40 -19.22
C VAL A 622 21.02 -11.15 -18.61
N GLU A 623 21.86 -10.40 -17.91
CA GLU A 623 21.43 -9.24 -17.10
C GLU A 623 22.35 -8.03 -17.22
N VAL A 624 23.38 -8.10 -18.06
CA VAL A 624 24.24 -6.97 -18.42
C VAL A 624 24.21 -6.78 -19.95
N PRO A 625 24.42 -5.57 -20.47
CA PRO A 625 24.32 -5.31 -21.90
C PRO A 625 25.29 -6.18 -22.73
N SER A 626 26.51 -6.42 -22.24
CA SER A 626 27.51 -7.24 -22.93
C SER A 626 27.05 -8.67 -23.17
N SER A 627 26.37 -9.30 -22.20
CA SER A 627 25.85 -10.67 -22.37
C SER A 627 24.64 -10.74 -23.31
N ALA A 628 23.84 -9.68 -23.40
CA ALA A 628 22.78 -9.59 -24.40
C ALA A 628 23.34 -9.36 -25.82
N ILE A 629 24.40 -8.56 -25.95
CA ILE A 629 25.04 -8.25 -27.23
C ILE A 629 25.78 -9.49 -27.77
N LEU A 630 26.63 -10.10 -26.94
CA LEU A 630 27.52 -11.22 -27.27
C LEU A 630 26.89 -12.59 -27.01
N ILE A 631 25.55 -12.68 -26.94
CA ILE A 631 24.84 -13.92 -26.60
C ILE A 631 25.23 -15.10 -27.51
N GLU A 632 25.56 -14.86 -28.78
CA GLU A 632 26.02 -15.91 -29.71
C GLU A 632 27.35 -16.51 -29.28
N ASP A 633 28.28 -15.69 -28.80
CA ASP A 633 29.59 -16.16 -28.35
C ASP A 633 29.48 -16.87 -27.00
N PHE A 634 28.63 -16.40 -26.10
CA PHE A 634 28.29 -17.13 -24.87
C PHE A 634 27.69 -18.51 -25.17
N ILE A 635 26.85 -18.62 -26.21
CA ILE A 635 26.31 -19.91 -26.67
C ILE A 635 27.41 -20.82 -27.22
N LYS A 636 28.35 -20.30 -28.03
CA LYS A 636 29.48 -21.08 -28.57
C LYS A 636 30.40 -21.64 -27.49
N GLU A 637 30.51 -20.96 -26.34
CA GLU A 637 31.22 -21.49 -25.18
C GLU A 637 30.54 -22.68 -24.52
N GLY A 638 29.36 -23.12 -24.99
CA GLY A 638 28.68 -24.33 -24.52
C GLY A 638 27.95 -24.12 -23.19
N ILE A 639 26.99 -23.19 -23.19
CA ILE A 639 25.94 -23.08 -22.18
C ILE A 639 24.69 -23.81 -22.66
N ASP A 640 23.92 -24.39 -21.74
CA ASP A 640 22.70 -25.13 -22.08
C ASP A 640 21.44 -24.23 -22.07
N GLY A 641 21.53 -23.10 -21.38
CA GLY A 641 20.43 -22.16 -21.32
C GLY A 641 20.79 -20.81 -20.72
N ILE A 642 19.81 -19.90 -20.79
CA ILE A 642 19.91 -18.57 -20.21
C ILE A 642 18.66 -18.21 -19.42
N SER A 643 18.81 -17.28 -18.49
CA SER A 643 17.69 -16.59 -17.86
C SER A 643 17.91 -15.09 -17.96
N ILE A 644 16.94 -14.36 -18.52
CA ILE A 644 17.02 -12.91 -18.62
C ILE A 644 16.69 -12.30 -17.26
N GLY A 645 17.66 -11.60 -16.67
CA GLY A 645 17.50 -10.83 -15.43
C GLY A 645 16.97 -9.44 -15.74
N THR A 646 15.65 -9.30 -15.93
CA THR A 646 15.03 -8.06 -16.42
C THR A 646 15.35 -6.82 -15.59
N ASN A 647 15.51 -6.97 -14.27
CA ASN A 647 15.75 -5.82 -13.40
C ASN A 647 17.12 -5.19 -13.66
N ASP A 648 18.17 -6.01 -13.62
CA ASP A 648 19.54 -5.55 -13.78
C ASP A 648 19.82 -5.20 -15.25
N LEU A 649 19.23 -5.95 -16.20
CA LEU A 649 19.29 -5.59 -17.62
C LEU A 649 18.69 -4.20 -17.88
N THR A 650 17.51 -3.90 -17.31
CA THR A 650 16.87 -2.57 -17.43
C THR A 650 17.76 -1.50 -16.83
N GLN A 651 18.29 -1.74 -15.62
CA GLN A 651 19.17 -0.80 -14.92
C GLN A 651 20.40 -0.44 -15.76
N PHE A 652 21.06 -1.41 -16.38
CA PHE A 652 22.30 -1.16 -17.11
C PHE A 652 22.10 -0.69 -18.55
N VAL A 653 21.04 -1.15 -19.23
CA VAL A 653 20.71 -0.65 -20.56
C VAL A 653 20.27 0.82 -20.50
N LEU A 654 19.53 1.21 -19.46
CA LEU A 654 19.05 2.59 -19.29
C LEU A 654 19.97 3.46 -18.44
N ALA A 655 21.02 2.87 -17.85
CA ALA A 655 21.90 3.52 -16.86
C ALA A 655 21.12 4.16 -15.69
N VAL A 656 20.14 3.43 -15.14
CA VAL A 656 19.25 3.89 -14.05
C VAL A 656 19.34 2.96 -12.85
N ASP A 657 19.86 3.46 -11.72
CA ASP A 657 19.78 2.75 -10.44
C ASP A 657 18.31 2.67 -9.97
N ARG A 658 17.78 1.46 -9.87
CA ARG A 658 16.40 1.21 -9.42
C ARG A 658 16.13 1.59 -7.97
N ASP A 659 17.17 1.67 -7.14
CA ASP A 659 17.07 2.10 -5.75
C ASP A 659 17.08 3.63 -5.62
N SER A 660 17.43 4.35 -6.70
CA SER A 660 17.36 5.80 -6.77
C SER A 660 15.91 6.29 -6.79
N LYS A 661 15.51 6.94 -5.69
CA LYS A 661 14.19 7.59 -5.58
C LYS A 661 13.95 8.63 -6.69
N THR A 662 15.01 9.32 -7.11
CA THR A 662 14.96 10.35 -8.16
C THR A 662 14.76 9.71 -9.53
N LEU A 663 15.47 8.63 -9.82
CA LEU A 663 15.47 8.02 -11.16
C LEU A 663 14.36 6.98 -11.37
N LYS A 664 13.59 6.64 -10.32
CA LYS A 664 12.54 5.61 -10.35
C LYS A 664 11.53 5.74 -11.50
N ARG A 665 11.26 6.96 -12.00
CA ARG A 665 10.34 7.19 -13.13
C ARG A 665 10.89 6.74 -14.50
N TRP A 666 12.21 6.62 -14.63
CA TRP A 666 12.89 6.19 -15.86
C TRP A 666 13.22 4.70 -15.86
N PHE A 667 13.07 4.02 -14.72
CA PHE A 667 13.17 2.56 -14.67
C PHE A 667 11.91 1.94 -15.30
N TYR A 668 12.03 1.49 -16.55
CA TYR A 668 10.91 0.93 -17.31
C TYR A 668 11.34 -0.28 -18.13
N GLU A 669 10.85 -1.46 -17.76
CA GLU A 669 11.31 -2.74 -18.33
C GLU A 669 10.79 -3.01 -19.76
N GLN A 670 9.85 -2.19 -20.24
CA GLN A 670 9.35 -2.24 -21.62
C GLN A 670 9.92 -1.11 -22.49
N ASP A 671 10.95 -0.41 -22.02
CA ASP A 671 11.66 0.56 -22.84
C ASP A 671 12.15 -0.09 -24.16
N PRO A 672 12.07 0.58 -25.32
CA PRO A 672 12.48 0.01 -26.60
C PRO A 672 13.89 -0.58 -26.61
N ALA A 673 14.86 0.01 -25.90
CA ALA A 673 16.23 -0.50 -25.82
C ALA A 673 16.28 -1.83 -25.05
N VAL A 674 15.58 -1.91 -23.92
CA VAL A 674 15.48 -3.13 -23.11
C VAL A 674 14.76 -4.23 -23.90
N MET A 675 13.65 -3.88 -24.56
CA MET A 675 12.88 -4.81 -25.38
C MET A 675 13.68 -5.32 -26.59
N TRP A 676 14.56 -4.50 -27.15
CA TRP A 676 15.49 -4.92 -28.20
C TRP A 676 16.47 -5.99 -27.68
N CYS A 677 17.09 -5.77 -26.51
CA CYS A 677 17.98 -6.75 -25.88
C CYS A 677 17.25 -8.08 -25.60
N ILE A 678 16.06 -8.03 -24.98
CA ILE A 678 15.26 -9.21 -24.67
C ILE A 678 14.91 -9.98 -25.94
N LYS A 679 14.41 -9.29 -26.96
CA LYS A 679 14.04 -9.89 -28.24
C LYS A 679 15.23 -10.53 -28.96
N ARG A 680 16.38 -9.85 -28.98
CA ARG A 680 17.63 -10.37 -29.57
C ARG A 680 18.01 -11.69 -28.91
N VAL A 681 18.14 -11.70 -27.59
CA VAL A 681 18.53 -12.87 -26.81
C VAL A 681 17.60 -14.05 -27.09
N ILE A 682 16.28 -13.86 -26.97
CA ILE A 682 15.31 -14.95 -27.17
C ILE A 682 15.37 -15.50 -28.59
N LYS A 683 15.43 -14.63 -29.60
CA LYS A 683 15.48 -15.07 -31.00
C LYS A 683 16.78 -15.81 -31.33
N THR A 684 17.91 -15.34 -30.82
CA THR A 684 19.19 -16.01 -31.00
C THR A 684 19.20 -17.38 -30.33
N CYS A 685 18.78 -17.48 -29.08
CA CYS A 685 18.67 -18.76 -28.38
C CYS A 685 17.75 -19.73 -29.13
N LYS A 686 16.59 -19.27 -29.59
CA LYS A 686 15.67 -20.08 -30.39
C LYS A 686 16.33 -20.61 -31.67
N LYS A 687 17.06 -19.75 -32.40
CA LYS A 687 17.76 -20.13 -33.64
C LYS A 687 18.83 -21.21 -33.39
N GLN A 688 19.51 -21.14 -32.25
CA GLN A 688 20.59 -22.05 -31.87
C GLN A 688 20.11 -23.26 -31.04
N GLY A 689 18.81 -23.42 -30.81
CA GLY A 689 18.27 -24.52 -30.00
C GLY A 689 18.56 -24.43 -28.49
N ILE A 690 18.97 -23.26 -27.99
CA ILE A 690 19.33 -23.04 -26.59
C ILE A 690 18.10 -22.63 -25.77
N SER A 691 18.00 -23.15 -24.55
CA SER A 691 16.90 -22.78 -23.64
C SER A 691 16.99 -21.32 -23.25
N SER A 692 15.90 -20.58 -23.41
CA SER A 692 15.78 -19.19 -22.94
C SER A 692 14.63 -19.05 -21.95
N SER A 693 14.95 -18.50 -20.78
CA SER A 693 14.01 -18.15 -19.72
C SER A 693 14.06 -16.65 -19.44
N ILE A 694 13.07 -16.16 -18.71
CA ILE A 694 13.08 -14.83 -18.12
C ILE A 694 12.68 -14.94 -16.66
N CYS A 695 13.35 -14.18 -15.80
CA CYS A 695 13.02 -14.09 -14.39
C CYS A 695 12.81 -12.63 -13.97
N GLY A 696 12.07 -12.46 -12.89
CA GLY A 696 11.62 -11.15 -12.40
C GLY A 696 10.11 -11.00 -12.43
N GLN A 697 9.63 -9.83 -12.03
CA GLN A 697 8.19 -9.59 -11.89
C GLN A 697 7.56 -9.02 -13.18
N ALA A 698 8.37 -8.56 -14.14
CA ALA A 698 7.91 -7.95 -15.38
C ALA A 698 6.90 -8.81 -16.17
N PRO A 699 7.11 -10.12 -16.39
CA PRO A 699 6.12 -10.96 -17.09
C PRO A 699 4.77 -11.05 -16.37
N SER A 700 4.77 -11.00 -15.04
CA SER A 700 3.55 -11.05 -14.21
C SER A 700 2.79 -9.72 -14.19
N PHE A 701 3.52 -8.60 -14.28
CA PHE A 701 2.95 -7.24 -14.29
C PHE A 701 2.48 -6.79 -15.67
N TYR A 702 3.14 -7.25 -16.74
CA TYR A 702 2.91 -6.79 -18.09
C TYR A 702 2.48 -7.96 -19.01
N PRO A 703 1.16 -8.22 -19.15
CA PRO A 703 0.66 -9.29 -20.00
C PRO A 703 1.12 -9.19 -21.47
N GLU A 704 1.24 -7.98 -22.00
CA GLU A 704 1.72 -7.76 -23.38
C GLU A 704 3.19 -8.14 -23.56
N LEU A 705 4.03 -7.91 -22.54
CA LEU A 705 5.40 -8.43 -22.54
C LEU A 705 5.37 -9.96 -22.62
N THR A 706 4.60 -10.62 -21.77
CA THR A 706 4.46 -12.10 -21.78
C THR A 706 4.03 -12.65 -23.14
N LYS A 707 3.07 -12.01 -23.80
CA LYS A 707 2.67 -12.37 -25.17
C LYS A 707 3.83 -12.21 -26.17
N ASN A 708 4.59 -11.12 -26.07
CA ASN A 708 5.75 -10.89 -26.93
C ASN A 708 6.86 -11.92 -26.69
N LEU A 709 7.11 -12.32 -25.44
CA LEU A 709 8.09 -13.36 -25.12
C LEU A 709 7.72 -14.69 -25.79
N VAL A 710 6.46 -15.09 -25.69
CA VAL A 710 5.94 -16.29 -26.39
C VAL A 710 6.09 -16.15 -27.90
N LYS A 711 5.73 -14.98 -28.47
CA LYS A 711 5.88 -14.69 -29.90
C LYS A 711 7.33 -14.82 -30.37
N TRP A 712 8.28 -14.36 -29.57
CA TRP A 712 9.71 -14.44 -29.89
C TRP A 712 10.27 -15.86 -29.72
N GLY A 713 9.52 -16.73 -29.04
CA GLY A 713 9.81 -18.15 -28.85
C GLY A 713 10.63 -18.44 -27.61
N ILE A 714 10.33 -17.73 -26.51
CA ILE A 714 10.91 -18.06 -25.20
C ILE A 714 10.53 -19.49 -24.78
N THR A 715 11.49 -20.22 -24.21
CA THR A 715 11.27 -21.63 -23.80
C THR A 715 10.57 -21.74 -22.46
N SER A 716 10.83 -20.81 -21.53
CA SER A 716 10.17 -20.78 -20.22
C SER A 716 10.02 -19.37 -19.65
N ILE A 717 9.10 -19.21 -18.70
CA ILE A 717 8.90 -17.95 -17.96
C ILE A 717 8.85 -18.29 -16.47
N SER A 718 9.71 -17.65 -15.68
CA SER A 718 9.83 -17.90 -14.24
C SER A 718 9.24 -16.77 -13.41
N VAL A 719 8.18 -17.07 -12.66
CA VAL A 719 7.38 -16.08 -11.90
C VAL A 719 7.25 -16.48 -10.43
N ASN A 720 6.81 -15.55 -9.58
CA ASN A 720 6.53 -15.87 -8.19
C ASN A 720 5.37 -16.90 -8.06
N PRO A 721 5.31 -17.69 -6.97
CA PRO A 721 4.35 -18.78 -6.82
C PRO A 721 2.88 -18.38 -7.05
N ASP A 722 2.50 -17.19 -6.59
CA ASP A 722 1.18 -16.57 -6.73
C ASP A 722 0.80 -16.27 -8.19
N ALA A 723 1.78 -15.99 -9.04
CA ALA A 723 1.57 -15.61 -10.44
C ALA A 723 1.60 -16.78 -11.43
N VAL A 724 1.93 -18.00 -11.00
CA VAL A 724 2.12 -19.17 -11.91
C VAL A 724 0.89 -19.45 -12.76
N ASN A 725 -0.30 -19.56 -12.14
CA ASN A 725 -1.52 -19.93 -12.87
C ASN A 725 -1.96 -18.82 -13.84
N LYS A 726 -1.86 -17.55 -13.40
CA LYS A 726 -2.17 -16.39 -14.23
C LYS A 726 -1.26 -16.33 -15.45
N THR A 727 0.04 -16.52 -15.25
CA THR A 727 1.04 -16.52 -16.34
C THR A 727 0.80 -17.66 -17.32
N ARG A 728 0.48 -18.87 -16.82
CA ARG A 728 0.12 -20.02 -17.66
C ARG A 728 -1.06 -19.72 -18.58
N LYS A 729 -2.08 -19.00 -18.10
CA LYS A 729 -3.21 -18.57 -18.92
C LYS A 729 -2.78 -17.61 -20.04
N ILE A 730 -2.04 -16.55 -19.69
CA ILE A 730 -1.57 -15.56 -20.66
C ILE A 730 -0.74 -16.23 -21.76
N VAL A 731 0.13 -17.16 -21.37
CA VAL A 731 0.94 -17.95 -22.31
C VAL A 731 0.06 -18.83 -23.19
N SER A 732 -0.91 -19.56 -22.63
CA SER A 732 -1.82 -20.38 -23.44
C SER A 732 -2.65 -19.56 -24.43
N ASP A 733 -3.14 -18.41 -24.01
CA ASP A 733 -3.91 -17.50 -24.87
C ASP A 733 -3.03 -16.95 -26.00
N ALA A 734 -1.76 -16.60 -25.69
CA ALA A 734 -0.79 -16.19 -26.69
C ALA A 734 -0.52 -17.32 -27.70
N GLU A 735 -0.25 -18.54 -27.24
CA GLU A 735 0.00 -19.71 -28.09
C GLU A 735 -1.19 -20.05 -29.00
N LYS A 736 -2.42 -19.99 -28.49
CA LYS A 736 -3.65 -20.22 -29.28
C LYS A 736 -3.85 -19.16 -30.35
N GLY A 737 -3.53 -17.90 -30.05
CA GLY A 737 -3.60 -16.80 -31.02
C GLY A 737 -2.69 -17.00 -32.24
N PHE A 738 -1.60 -17.76 -32.11
CA PHE A 738 -0.70 -18.10 -33.21
C PHE A 738 -1.11 -19.35 -33.99
N LEU A 739 -2.02 -20.18 -33.46
CA LEU A 739 -2.55 -21.36 -34.17
C LEU A 739 -3.76 -21.02 -35.05
N ARG A 740 -4.35 -19.83 -34.88
CA ARG A 740 -5.51 -19.33 -35.64
C ARG A 740 -5.13 -18.38 -36.79
N LYS A 741 -3.84 -18.09 -36.95
CA LYS A 741 -3.25 -17.39 -38.09
C LYS A 741 -2.31 -18.34 -38.78
#